data_AF-A0A9C8WFX3-F1
#
_entry.id   AF-A0A9C8WFX3-F1
#
_cell.length_a   1.000
_cell.length_b   1.000
_cell.length_c   1.000
_cell.angle_alpha   90.00
_cell.angle_beta   90.00
_cell.angle_gamma   90.00
#
_symmetry.space_group_name_H-M   'P 1'
#
loop_
_entity.id
_entity.type
_entity.pdbx_description
1 polymer ?
#
loop_
_entity_poly.entity_id
_entity_poly.type
_entity_poly.pdbx_seq_one_letter_code
_entity_poly.pdbx_strand_id
1 'polypeptide(L)'
;MYNYNSSPALTDVTFSTNSATSGNGGGMHNDNSSPALTNVAFSGNSASSRGGGMYNGGSNPALTNVTFSGNSAYSGGGIYNYDSSSPALTNVIIANSASGGDCINGVAGSVDAGSANNLIEDSAHACGLINGTDGNIIGSDPNLGPLTDYGGPGKQVFSLLAGSPAVDAGTNTGCPTTDQRGASRPVGTACDIGAYELDFSLAKYASNAAPQPGQTITFTIVAASTGVTLTNASISDPLPSGLNFIGPITLDDPTGTGTAGSVPPTLVSGLNLHPGDAVTVTFPVTISTWADLLNTAAISATQLVTPVTAAVLISPPKGPLCYVDADASGEAIGATWADAYTTVQDALADPNCTEIWVAKGVYYPDEGTGQTEDVVTSTFVLTNGVALYGGFDGTETARDQRDPAVNITVLSGDIDQNDITDPSGVVTTTDNITGTNAYHVVTGSHTDATAVLDGFTVTAGDGDSVNGSDGGWGGGMYISSGNPSVSNVVFFGNCASLYGGGMAVSGGQPRLTHVVFQNNRAHIHGGGLYNDTTMFGNNRAPILTEVTFYGNHADNTGGALYNRMGEVSLTDVTFSANSAGNDGGGMYNGTGGPLLTNVTFSGNYAGHNGGGLYNYYHNIASGIVLTNVTFSDNTATESGGGMFNSDGSPVLTNVTFSGNGAGNSGGGLLTYSGRLMLTNVIIANSIAGGDCVGTGLDRASHNNLIEDSTHACGLTNGSNGNIIGQAPQLGPLTDYGGPGKQVFPLLLGSPAIDAGTNTNCPATDQRGAARPVGATCDIGAYELDTFSLAIAKSADTPTSLPGQTITFTVVVTNTGPLVTNGLLSDTLPAGLNFLGPVTLEPHGAGTISAAPPTLASSLTISANRRITVTFPVTVSRGLAAGTALTNTATISATEIPTPTRASAVVTVPNVAPVANAGAAQTVNPGASVTLDGSGSYDPNGGPLTYQWIQTGGVTVTLFGAATVSPAFTAPNAPGILAFTLSVTDTSGLTDTATTTVTVNAAPVADAGAPQTVNPGASVTLDGSASSDPNGDALTYQWTQTGGVTVTLSGATTVSPTFTAPAASGMLIFTLTVTDTGGLTDTATTTVTVPNIAPTADAGAPQTVNPGASVTLDGSGSSDPNGDTLAYLWQQTGGVTVMLSDATSISPTFTAPAASGMLTFTLTVTDTGGLTDTTTTTVTVKKYCIYLPLVLKP
;
A
#
# COMPACT_ATOMS: atom_id res chain seq x y z
N MET A 1 16.33 13.49 -78.94
CA MET A 1 16.31 13.35 -80.42
C MET A 1 15.30 12.28 -80.81
N TYR A 2 14.54 12.45 -81.90
CA TYR A 2 13.54 11.47 -82.35
C TYR A 2 13.84 11.04 -83.79
N ASN A 3 14.07 9.74 -84.00
CA ASN A 3 14.42 9.12 -85.27
C ASN A 3 13.29 8.17 -85.69
N TYR A 4 12.79 8.32 -86.92
CA TYR A 4 11.70 7.51 -87.46
C TYR A 4 11.99 7.15 -88.91
N ASN A 5 12.20 5.86 -89.20
CA ASN A 5 12.68 5.38 -90.51
C ASN A 5 13.96 6.11 -90.98
N SER A 6 14.86 6.44 -90.06
CA SER A 6 16.03 7.31 -90.32
C SER A 6 17.25 6.92 -89.48
N SER A 7 18.36 6.58 -90.12
CA SER A 7 19.62 6.16 -89.46
C SER A 7 20.71 7.23 -89.55
N PRO A 8 20.76 8.24 -88.66
CA PRO A 8 21.84 9.22 -88.62
C PRO A 8 23.15 8.63 -88.06
N ALA A 9 24.28 9.25 -88.39
CA ALA A 9 25.57 9.00 -87.75
C ALA A 9 25.95 10.21 -86.88
N LEU A 10 26.43 9.96 -85.66
CA LEU A 10 26.81 10.98 -84.68
C LEU A 10 28.22 10.70 -84.15
N THR A 11 29.04 11.74 -84.04
CA THR A 11 30.42 11.64 -83.54
C THR A 11 30.76 12.88 -82.73
N ASP A 12 31.35 12.69 -81.54
CA ASP A 12 31.72 13.74 -80.59
C ASP A 12 30.52 14.63 -80.19
N VAL A 13 29.46 14.01 -79.63
CA VAL A 13 28.16 14.65 -79.32
C VAL A 13 27.75 14.39 -77.87
N THR A 14 27.07 15.37 -77.25
CA THR A 14 26.49 15.23 -75.90
C THR A 14 24.97 15.45 -75.95
N PHE A 15 24.21 14.52 -75.38
CA PHE A 15 22.79 14.69 -75.07
C PHE A 15 22.64 14.85 -73.55
N SER A 16 22.39 16.06 -73.07
CA SER A 16 22.26 16.34 -71.63
C SER A 16 20.92 16.97 -71.26
N THR A 17 20.35 16.55 -70.13
CA THR A 17 19.16 17.16 -69.48
C THR A 17 17.87 17.21 -70.33
N ASN A 18 17.73 16.35 -71.35
CA ASN A 18 16.53 16.28 -72.18
C ASN A 18 15.42 15.50 -71.45
N SER A 19 14.16 15.92 -71.59
CA SER A 19 13.01 15.27 -70.93
C SER A 19 11.87 14.91 -71.87
N ALA A 20 11.43 13.65 -71.82
CA ALA A 20 10.20 13.14 -72.42
C ALA A 20 9.13 12.94 -71.34
N THR A 21 8.44 14.03 -70.98
CA THR A 21 7.42 14.06 -69.91
C THR A 21 6.22 13.14 -70.16
N SER A 22 5.92 12.81 -71.43
CA SER A 22 4.91 11.81 -71.81
C SER A 22 5.44 10.89 -72.92
N GLY A 23 6.27 9.90 -72.57
CA GLY A 23 6.72 8.89 -73.54
C GLY A 23 8.05 8.21 -73.22
N ASN A 24 8.75 7.83 -74.29
CA ASN A 24 10.00 7.07 -74.26
C ASN A 24 11.13 7.86 -74.94
N GLY A 25 12.39 7.58 -74.60
CA GLY A 25 13.57 8.06 -75.33
C GLY A 25 13.94 9.52 -75.03
N GLY A 26 14.23 9.83 -73.76
CA GLY A 26 14.50 11.19 -73.29
C GLY A 26 15.66 11.87 -74.02
N GLY A 27 16.83 11.21 -74.03
CA GLY A 27 17.98 11.61 -74.84
C GLY A 27 17.78 11.28 -76.33
N MET A 28 17.43 10.03 -76.64
CA MET A 28 17.17 9.55 -78.00
C MET A 28 16.03 8.52 -78.06
N HIS A 29 15.15 8.68 -79.04
CA HIS A 29 14.09 7.74 -79.41
C HIS A 29 14.34 7.24 -80.83
N ASN A 30 14.46 5.93 -80.99
CA ASN A 30 14.65 5.26 -82.28
C ASN A 30 13.44 4.36 -82.58
N ASP A 31 12.71 4.67 -83.64
CA ASP A 31 11.64 3.85 -84.19
C ASP A 31 11.98 3.46 -85.64
N ASN A 32 12.08 2.16 -85.93
CA ASN A 32 12.51 1.61 -87.22
C ASN A 32 13.79 2.30 -87.76
N SER A 33 14.76 2.56 -86.88
CA SER A 33 15.90 3.45 -87.10
C SER A 33 17.19 2.91 -86.46
N SER A 34 18.25 2.77 -87.24
CA SER A 34 19.54 2.22 -86.78
C SER A 34 20.67 3.26 -86.85
N PRO A 35 20.71 4.27 -85.96
CA PRO A 35 21.80 5.23 -85.93
C PRO A 35 23.16 4.61 -85.56
N ALA A 36 24.23 5.26 -85.97
CA ALA A 36 25.60 4.96 -85.53
C ALA A 36 26.11 6.06 -84.60
N LEU A 37 26.71 5.69 -83.47
CA LEU A 37 27.18 6.60 -82.43
C LEU A 37 28.63 6.27 -82.05
N THR A 38 29.50 7.28 -82.11
CA THR A 38 30.92 7.16 -81.75
C THR A 38 31.32 8.32 -80.84
N ASN A 39 32.00 8.09 -79.71
CA ASN A 39 32.38 9.16 -78.77
C ASN A 39 31.16 10.04 -78.37
N VAL A 40 30.08 9.42 -77.87
CA VAL A 40 28.85 10.13 -77.50
C VAL A 40 28.58 10.01 -76.00
N ALA A 41 28.14 11.10 -75.37
CA ALA A 41 27.74 11.13 -73.97
C ALA A 41 26.23 11.40 -73.80
N PHE A 42 25.57 10.65 -72.92
CA PHE A 42 24.17 10.83 -72.52
C PHE A 42 24.10 11.08 -71.02
N SER A 43 23.69 12.28 -70.61
CA SER A 43 23.71 12.72 -69.20
C SER A 43 22.38 13.25 -68.71
N GLY A 44 21.85 12.70 -67.60
CA GLY A 44 20.71 13.33 -66.91
C GLY A 44 19.42 13.44 -67.76
N ASN A 45 19.25 12.61 -68.78
CA ASN A 45 18.05 12.63 -69.62
C ASN A 45 16.94 11.76 -69.02
N SER A 46 15.70 12.24 -69.07
CA SER A 46 14.55 11.62 -68.38
C SER A 46 13.42 11.23 -69.34
N ALA A 47 12.76 10.10 -69.10
CA ALA A 47 11.54 9.70 -69.81
C ALA A 47 10.50 9.11 -68.85
N SER A 48 9.24 9.53 -68.92
CA SER A 48 8.20 9.05 -67.99
C SER A 48 7.79 7.58 -68.15
N SER A 49 8.23 6.92 -69.23
CA SER A 49 7.97 5.49 -69.47
C SER A 49 9.27 4.68 -69.69
N ARG A 50 9.95 4.80 -70.83
CA ARG A 50 11.07 3.90 -71.19
C ARG A 50 12.25 4.59 -71.84
N GLY A 51 13.48 4.16 -71.54
CA GLY A 51 14.68 4.66 -72.22
C GLY A 51 14.96 6.12 -71.88
N GLY A 52 15.50 6.40 -70.69
CA GLY A 52 15.84 7.76 -70.26
C GLY A 52 16.92 8.37 -71.17
N GLY A 53 18.03 7.66 -71.32
CA GLY A 53 19.08 7.95 -72.30
C GLY A 53 18.66 7.59 -73.73
N MET A 54 18.32 6.32 -73.98
CA MET A 54 17.92 5.83 -75.30
C MET A 54 16.77 4.81 -75.26
N TYR A 55 15.79 4.95 -76.16
CA TYR A 55 14.75 3.96 -76.44
C TYR A 55 14.88 3.43 -77.87
N ASN A 56 14.80 2.11 -78.04
CA ASN A 56 14.87 1.42 -79.33
C ASN A 56 13.63 0.56 -79.56
N GLY A 57 12.83 0.84 -80.60
CA GLY A 57 11.75 -0.02 -81.10
C GLY A 57 11.99 -0.38 -82.57
N GLY A 58 12.03 -1.67 -82.93
CA GLY A 58 12.35 -2.11 -84.29
C GLY A 58 13.70 -1.61 -84.82
N SER A 59 14.64 -1.33 -83.91
CA SER A 59 15.79 -0.45 -84.13
C SER A 59 17.08 -1.07 -83.61
N ASN A 60 18.11 -1.15 -84.46
CA ASN A 60 19.38 -1.79 -84.15
C ASN A 60 20.53 -0.77 -84.28
N PRO A 61 20.71 0.18 -83.35
CA PRO A 61 21.79 1.15 -83.42
C PRO A 61 23.16 0.52 -83.11
N ALA A 62 24.22 1.10 -83.64
CA ALA A 62 25.60 0.69 -83.37
C ALA A 62 26.30 1.75 -82.51
N LEU A 63 26.78 1.37 -81.32
CA LEU A 63 27.39 2.25 -80.33
C LEU A 63 28.84 1.82 -80.10
N THR A 64 29.78 2.73 -80.37
CA THR A 64 31.22 2.54 -80.15
C THR A 64 31.75 3.64 -79.24
N ASN A 65 32.34 3.30 -78.08
CA ASN A 65 32.90 4.29 -77.15
C ASN A 65 31.85 5.37 -76.76
N VAL A 66 30.73 4.92 -76.19
CA VAL A 66 29.58 5.75 -75.77
C VAL A 66 29.40 5.65 -74.25
N THR A 67 28.99 6.73 -73.58
CA THR A 67 28.79 6.76 -72.11
C THR A 67 27.40 7.28 -71.76
N PHE A 68 26.63 6.50 -70.99
CA PHE A 68 25.38 6.91 -70.37
C PHE A 68 25.57 7.01 -68.85
N SER A 69 25.23 8.16 -68.24
CA SER A 69 25.20 8.33 -66.78
C SER A 69 24.10 9.31 -66.33
N GLY A 70 23.52 9.09 -65.15
CA GLY A 70 22.50 9.97 -64.55
C GLY A 70 21.12 9.94 -65.22
N ASN A 71 20.89 9.07 -66.21
CA ASN A 71 19.63 9.06 -66.98
C ASN A 71 18.52 8.31 -66.22
N SER A 72 17.25 8.67 -66.43
CA SER A 72 16.14 8.19 -65.61
C SER A 72 14.91 7.79 -66.42
N ALA A 73 14.29 6.65 -66.10
CA ALA A 73 12.98 6.27 -66.63
C ALA A 73 12.21 5.37 -65.65
N TYR A 74 10.94 5.10 -65.94
CA TYR A 74 10.23 4.01 -65.24
C TYR A 74 10.84 2.63 -65.58
N SER A 75 11.45 2.47 -66.77
CA SER A 75 12.19 1.26 -67.14
C SER A 75 13.27 1.52 -68.19
N GLY A 76 14.51 1.07 -67.94
CA GLY A 76 15.68 1.39 -68.76
C GLY A 76 16.04 2.87 -68.68
N GLY A 77 16.60 3.30 -67.55
CA GLY A 77 17.11 4.66 -67.35
C GLY A 77 18.20 5.00 -68.36
N GLY A 78 19.18 4.11 -68.56
CA GLY A 78 20.17 4.22 -69.63
C GLY A 78 19.58 3.88 -71.00
N ILE A 79 19.33 2.59 -71.25
CA ILE A 79 18.80 2.07 -72.53
C ILE A 79 17.60 1.15 -72.31
N TYR A 80 16.57 1.26 -73.16
CA TYR A 80 15.47 0.30 -73.25
C TYR A 80 15.28 -0.23 -74.68
N ASN A 81 15.33 -1.56 -74.85
CA ASN A 81 15.16 -2.25 -76.13
C ASN A 81 13.80 -2.93 -76.21
N TYR A 82 13.04 -2.70 -77.29
CA TYR A 82 11.71 -3.24 -77.55
C TYR A 82 11.53 -3.73 -78.99
N ASP A 83 10.58 -4.64 -79.20
CA ASP A 83 10.08 -5.04 -80.52
C ASP A 83 11.17 -5.38 -81.55
N SER A 84 11.81 -6.55 -81.36
CA SER A 84 12.85 -7.11 -82.24
C SER A 84 14.12 -6.25 -82.39
N SER A 85 14.35 -5.27 -81.51
CA SER A 85 15.58 -4.50 -81.47
C SER A 85 16.77 -5.31 -80.92
N SER A 86 17.94 -5.02 -81.49
CA SER A 86 19.23 -5.60 -81.13
C SER A 86 20.33 -4.56 -81.40
N PRO A 87 20.58 -3.59 -80.50
CA PRO A 87 21.72 -2.69 -80.59
C PRO A 87 23.03 -3.46 -80.47
N ALA A 88 24.06 -3.01 -81.19
CA ALA A 88 25.43 -3.50 -81.04
C ALA A 88 26.22 -2.53 -80.14
N LEU A 89 26.81 -3.04 -79.06
CA LEU A 89 27.53 -2.26 -78.06
C LEU A 89 29.02 -2.65 -78.05
N THR A 90 29.91 -1.68 -78.25
CA THR A 90 31.37 -1.90 -78.13
C THR A 90 32.01 -0.75 -77.36
N ASN A 91 32.77 -1.06 -76.31
CA ASN A 91 33.34 -0.04 -75.42
C ASN A 91 32.28 0.92 -74.85
N VAL A 92 31.07 0.46 -74.52
CA VAL A 92 29.97 1.32 -74.00
C VAL A 92 29.93 1.28 -72.46
N ILE A 93 29.81 2.44 -71.81
CA ILE A 93 29.43 2.55 -70.39
C ILE A 93 27.93 2.84 -70.28
N ILE A 94 27.21 2.11 -69.42
CA ILE A 94 25.85 2.45 -68.99
C ILE A 94 25.80 2.33 -67.47
N ALA A 95 25.57 3.44 -66.76
CA ALA A 95 25.71 3.48 -65.31
C ALA A 95 24.87 4.58 -64.68
N ASN A 96 24.85 4.63 -63.34
CA ASN A 96 24.35 5.74 -62.53
C ASN A 96 22.91 6.16 -62.92
N SER A 97 22.08 5.22 -63.39
CA SER A 97 20.72 5.53 -63.82
C SER A 97 19.82 5.86 -62.64
N ALA A 98 19.42 7.14 -62.50
CA ALA A 98 18.69 7.64 -61.33
C ALA A 98 17.30 7.00 -61.13
N SER A 99 16.73 6.36 -62.16
CA SER A 99 15.62 5.42 -62.01
C SER A 99 15.50 4.47 -63.19
N GLY A 100 14.94 3.28 -62.95
CA GLY A 100 14.54 2.31 -63.98
C GLY A 100 15.59 1.29 -64.40
N GLY A 101 16.78 1.28 -63.78
CA GLY A 101 17.89 0.37 -64.10
C GLY A 101 18.62 0.72 -65.40
N ASP A 102 19.89 0.31 -65.55
CA ASP A 102 20.74 0.80 -66.64
C ASP A 102 20.29 0.35 -68.04
N CYS A 103 20.09 -0.95 -68.26
CA CYS A 103 19.80 -1.51 -69.57
C CYS A 103 18.74 -2.61 -69.49
N ILE A 104 17.57 -2.38 -70.09
CA ILE A 104 16.44 -3.33 -70.06
C ILE A 104 16.01 -3.76 -71.46
N ASN A 105 15.93 -5.08 -71.66
CA ASN A 105 15.25 -5.68 -72.81
C ASN A 105 13.79 -5.96 -72.45
N GLY A 106 12.87 -5.26 -73.11
CA GLY A 106 11.44 -5.54 -73.07
C GLY A 106 11.04 -6.72 -73.96
N VAL A 107 9.74 -6.85 -74.24
CA VAL A 107 9.21 -7.90 -75.12
C VAL A 107 9.89 -7.86 -76.49
N ALA A 108 10.49 -8.99 -76.87
CA ALA A 108 11.30 -9.18 -78.07
C ALA A 108 12.53 -8.24 -78.22
N GLY A 109 12.94 -7.51 -77.17
CA GLY A 109 14.21 -6.78 -77.14
C GLY A 109 15.40 -7.72 -76.89
N SER A 110 16.58 -7.32 -77.35
CA SER A 110 17.85 -8.04 -77.19
C SER A 110 19.03 -7.07 -77.24
N VAL A 111 20.26 -7.59 -77.17
CA VAL A 111 21.51 -6.90 -77.55
C VAL A 111 22.24 -7.82 -78.54
N ASP A 112 22.97 -7.26 -79.51
CA ASP A 112 23.65 -8.05 -80.54
C ASP A 112 24.75 -8.93 -79.93
N ALA A 113 24.85 -10.17 -80.39
CA ALA A 113 25.76 -11.18 -79.85
C ALA A 113 27.26 -10.92 -80.11
N GLY A 114 27.61 -9.92 -80.91
CA GLY A 114 28.98 -9.40 -81.05
C GLY A 114 29.34 -8.29 -80.06
N SER A 115 28.46 -7.95 -79.11
CA SER A 115 28.67 -6.84 -78.17
C SER A 115 29.70 -7.17 -77.10
N ALA A 116 30.83 -6.46 -77.11
CA ALA A 116 32.02 -6.77 -76.33
C ALA A 116 32.59 -5.54 -75.60
N ASN A 117 33.32 -5.80 -74.50
CA ASN A 117 34.02 -4.79 -73.71
C ASN A 117 33.14 -3.62 -73.22
N ASN A 118 31.89 -3.89 -72.84
CA ASN A 118 30.98 -2.88 -72.29
C ASN A 118 30.96 -2.96 -70.76
N LEU A 119 30.72 -1.82 -70.10
CA LEU A 119 30.58 -1.71 -68.65
C LEU A 119 29.14 -1.33 -68.31
N ILE A 120 28.47 -2.15 -67.48
CA ILE A 120 27.15 -1.83 -66.92
C ILE A 120 27.18 -1.96 -65.40
N GLU A 121 26.77 -0.90 -64.70
CA GLU A 121 26.81 -0.85 -63.24
C GLU A 121 25.70 -1.73 -62.63
N ASP A 122 24.46 -1.58 -63.07
CA ASP A 122 23.32 -2.39 -62.62
C ASP A 122 23.37 -3.82 -63.17
N SER A 123 23.88 -4.74 -62.35
CA SER A 123 23.95 -6.16 -62.68
C SER A 123 22.59 -6.88 -62.86
N ALA A 124 21.49 -6.32 -62.33
CA ALA A 124 20.14 -6.86 -62.55
C ALA A 124 19.56 -6.37 -63.89
N HIS A 125 19.95 -5.17 -64.31
CA HIS A 125 19.50 -4.53 -65.56
C HIS A 125 20.67 -4.32 -66.53
N ALA A 126 21.29 -5.44 -66.93
CA ALA A 126 22.43 -5.48 -67.84
C ALA A 126 22.09 -5.87 -69.30
N CYS A 127 20.84 -5.73 -69.74
CA CYS A 127 20.34 -6.20 -71.05
C CYS A 127 20.69 -7.66 -71.41
N GLY A 128 20.95 -8.52 -70.41
CA GLY A 128 21.37 -9.91 -70.64
C GLY A 128 22.86 -10.10 -70.99
N LEU A 129 23.68 -9.05 -70.95
CA LEU A 129 25.14 -9.20 -70.94
C LEU A 129 25.61 -9.83 -69.62
N ILE A 130 26.75 -10.52 -69.64
CA ILE A 130 27.24 -11.34 -68.53
C ILE A 130 28.65 -10.90 -68.15
N ASN A 131 28.91 -10.71 -66.86
CA ASN A 131 30.21 -10.29 -66.35
C ASN A 131 31.34 -11.24 -66.79
N GLY A 132 32.47 -10.68 -67.23
CA GLY A 132 33.65 -11.43 -67.71
C GLY A 132 33.46 -12.14 -69.06
N THR A 133 32.28 -12.06 -69.69
CA THR A 133 32.02 -12.66 -71.01
C THR A 133 32.29 -11.61 -72.09
N ASP A 134 33.11 -11.94 -73.09
CA ASP A 134 33.53 -11.04 -74.17
C ASP A 134 34.04 -9.66 -73.68
N GLY A 135 34.78 -9.68 -72.56
CA GLY A 135 35.36 -8.49 -71.93
C GLY A 135 34.35 -7.57 -71.23
N ASN A 136 33.07 -7.91 -71.17
CA ASN A 136 32.06 -7.08 -70.51
C ASN A 136 32.23 -7.08 -68.98
N ILE A 137 32.12 -5.90 -68.35
CA ILE A 137 32.24 -5.67 -66.91
C ILE A 137 30.85 -5.32 -66.37
N ILE A 138 30.23 -6.23 -65.61
CA ILE A 138 28.84 -6.10 -65.19
C ILE A 138 28.75 -6.18 -63.66
N GLY A 139 28.09 -5.21 -63.02
CA GLY A 139 28.03 -5.12 -61.56
C GLY A 139 29.19 -4.35 -60.93
N SER A 140 29.66 -3.28 -61.57
CA SER A 140 30.76 -2.45 -61.06
C SER A 140 30.56 -1.00 -61.47
N ASP A 141 30.75 -0.08 -60.52
CA ASP A 141 30.73 1.36 -60.77
C ASP A 141 31.87 1.76 -61.73
N PRO A 142 31.60 2.46 -62.85
CA PRO A 142 32.64 3.00 -63.71
C PRO A 142 33.48 4.13 -63.08
N ASN A 143 33.14 4.64 -61.88
CA ASN A 143 33.85 5.70 -61.17
C ASN A 143 34.02 6.94 -62.07
N LEU A 144 32.89 7.52 -62.48
CA LEU A 144 32.83 8.65 -63.40
C LEU A 144 32.95 10.00 -62.67
N GLY A 145 33.75 10.90 -63.25
CA GLY A 145 33.73 12.32 -62.89
C GLY A 145 32.51 13.04 -63.49
N PRO A 146 32.19 14.25 -63.00
CA PRO A 146 31.05 15.02 -63.48
C PRO A 146 31.19 15.37 -64.98
N LEU A 147 30.04 15.48 -65.66
CA LEU A 147 29.97 15.85 -67.08
C LEU A 147 30.60 17.24 -67.32
N THR A 148 31.80 17.26 -67.90
CA THR A 148 32.66 18.45 -67.97
C THR A 148 32.90 18.88 -69.42
N ASP A 149 32.84 20.19 -69.70
CA ASP A 149 33.23 20.77 -71.01
C ASP A 149 34.76 20.94 -71.07
N TYR A 150 35.40 20.23 -72.01
CA TYR A 150 36.84 20.30 -72.25
C TYR A 150 37.23 21.33 -73.33
N GLY A 151 36.44 22.40 -73.48
CA GLY A 151 36.78 23.59 -74.25
C GLY A 151 36.41 23.49 -75.72
N GLY A 152 35.22 22.99 -76.06
CA GLY A 152 34.73 23.07 -77.43
C GLY A 152 33.34 22.44 -77.68
N PRO A 153 32.65 22.83 -78.77
CA PRO A 153 31.38 22.22 -79.15
C PRO A 153 31.52 20.70 -79.28
N GLY A 154 30.64 19.95 -78.62
CA GLY A 154 30.66 18.48 -78.61
C GLY A 154 31.60 17.84 -77.58
N LYS A 155 32.51 18.60 -76.95
CA LYS A 155 33.54 18.08 -76.03
C LYS A 155 33.08 17.94 -74.57
N GLN A 156 31.78 17.78 -74.33
CA GLN A 156 31.23 17.70 -72.98
C GLN A 156 31.05 16.23 -72.57
N VAL A 157 31.95 15.72 -71.74
CA VAL A 157 32.09 14.27 -71.45
C VAL A 157 32.41 14.02 -69.98
N PHE A 158 32.06 12.84 -69.49
CA PHE A 158 32.45 12.33 -68.17
C PHE A 158 33.92 11.88 -68.21
N SER A 159 34.74 12.27 -67.25
CA SER A 159 36.07 11.68 -67.08
C SER A 159 36.00 10.31 -66.41
N LEU A 160 36.93 9.42 -66.73
CA LEU A 160 37.22 8.27 -65.88
C LEU A 160 38.07 8.76 -64.71
N LEU A 161 37.71 8.41 -63.47
CA LEU A 161 38.51 8.75 -62.29
C LEU A 161 39.54 7.66 -61.99
N ALA A 162 40.54 7.99 -61.17
CA ALA A 162 41.63 7.07 -60.84
C ALA A 162 41.10 5.78 -60.20
N GLY A 163 41.48 4.62 -60.76
CA GLY A 163 40.98 3.31 -60.34
C GLY A 163 39.64 2.90 -60.94
N SER A 164 39.09 3.67 -61.89
CA SER A 164 37.95 3.26 -62.71
C SER A 164 38.22 1.92 -63.43
N PRO A 165 37.30 0.94 -63.38
CA PRO A 165 37.44 -0.34 -64.09
C PRO A 165 37.19 -0.21 -65.61
N ALA A 166 36.85 0.97 -66.13
CA ALA A 166 36.78 1.24 -67.56
C ALA A 166 38.16 1.49 -68.20
N VAL A 167 39.17 1.86 -67.40
CA VAL A 167 40.51 2.20 -67.86
C VAL A 167 41.25 0.95 -68.35
N ASP A 168 41.90 1.04 -69.51
CA ASP A 168 42.68 -0.05 -70.13
C ASP A 168 41.86 -1.34 -70.42
N ALA A 169 40.52 -1.28 -70.31
CA ALA A 169 39.63 -2.45 -70.32
C ALA A 169 38.84 -2.64 -71.64
N GLY A 170 38.89 -1.68 -72.57
CA GLY A 170 38.21 -1.72 -73.85
C GLY A 170 38.90 -2.62 -74.89
N THR A 171 38.25 -2.80 -76.04
CA THR A 171 38.88 -3.38 -77.23
C THR A 171 39.47 -2.31 -78.12
N ASN A 172 40.69 -2.54 -78.59
CA ASN A 172 41.34 -1.75 -79.65
C ASN A 172 40.68 -1.97 -81.03
N THR A 173 39.76 -2.93 -81.16
CA THR A 173 39.11 -3.27 -82.43
C THR A 173 37.97 -2.30 -82.71
N GLY A 174 38.11 -1.48 -83.76
CA GLY A 174 37.13 -0.44 -84.10
C GLY A 174 37.24 0.84 -83.25
N CYS A 175 38.21 0.90 -82.32
CA CYS A 175 38.43 2.04 -81.46
C CYS A 175 38.85 3.31 -82.26
N PRO A 176 38.25 4.49 -81.99
CA PRO A 176 38.63 5.76 -82.63
C PRO A 176 40.05 6.22 -82.27
N THR A 177 40.71 6.97 -83.17
CA THR A 177 42.06 7.52 -82.93
C THR A 177 42.11 8.65 -81.89
N THR A 178 40.95 9.17 -81.49
CA THR A 178 40.81 10.19 -80.44
C THR A 178 39.54 9.97 -79.62
N ASP A 179 39.53 10.42 -78.36
CA ASP A 179 38.34 10.47 -77.52
C ASP A 179 37.44 11.69 -77.84
N GLN A 180 36.32 11.86 -77.12
CA GLN A 180 35.37 12.97 -77.31
C GLN A 180 35.98 14.36 -77.05
N ARG A 181 37.11 14.45 -76.32
CA ARG A 181 37.85 15.71 -76.12
C ARG A 181 38.81 15.99 -77.28
N GLY A 182 39.09 15.00 -78.13
CA GLY A 182 40.17 15.05 -79.11
C GLY A 182 41.54 14.72 -78.52
N ALA A 183 41.62 14.12 -77.33
CA ALA A 183 42.85 13.52 -76.82
C ALA A 183 43.19 12.27 -77.65
N SER A 184 44.48 11.88 -77.70
CA SER A 184 44.89 10.68 -78.44
C SER A 184 44.32 9.41 -77.80
N ARG A 185 44.08 8.37 -78.61
CA ARG A 185 43.51 7.09 -78.17
C ARG A 185 44.05 5.93 -79.03
N PRO A 186 44.43 4.77 -78.46
CA PRO A 186 44.53 4.48 -77.02
C PRO A 186 45.66 5.22 -76.28
N VAL A 187 45.53 5.37 -74.96
CA VAL A 187 46.60 5.83 -74.04
C VAL A 187 46.77 4.80 -72.92
N GLY A 188 47.59 3.79 -73.19
CA GLY A 188 47.82 2.67 -72.27
C GLY A 188 48.21 1.41 -73.03
N THR A 189 47.65 0.29 -72.60
CA THR A 189 47.72 -1.03 -73.25
C THR A 189 46.53 -1.30 -74.17
N ALA A 190 45.36 -0.72 -73.88
CA ALA A 190 44.15 -0.76 -74.68
C ALA A 190 43.39 0.58 -74.63
N CYS A 191 42.34 0.72 -75.44
CA CYS A 191 41.41 1.84 -75.34
C CYS A 191 40.56 1.72 -74.08
N ASP A 192 40.16 2.84 -73.50
CA ASP A 192 39.21 2.85 -72.40
C ASP A 192 37.78 2.54 -72.88
N ILE A 193 36.97 1.99 -71.96
CA ILE A 193 35.52 1.86 -72.17
C ILE A 193 34.89 3.25 -72.05
N GLY A 194 34.00 3.61 -72.98
CA GLY A 194 33.28 4.90 -72.99
C GLY A 194 33.92 5.99 -73.86
N ALA A 195 33.36 7.19 -73.79
CA ALA A 195 33.68 8.30 -74.68
C ALA A 195 34.95 9.11 -74.32
N TYR A 196 35.63 8.76 -73.23
CA TYR A 196 36.80 9.45 -72.66
C TYR A 196 38.00 8.50 -72.56
N GLU A 197 39.22 9.00 -72.73
CA GLU A 197 40.49 8.25 -72.57
C GLU A 197 41.39 8.88 -71.50
N LEU A 198 41.92 8.10 -70.56
CA LEU A 198 42.63 8.62 -69.38
C LEU A 198 44.10 8.96 -69.65
N ASP A 199 44.35 10.19 -70.13
CA ASP A 199 45.68 10.74 -70.42
C ASP A 199 46.37 11.45 -69.22
N PHE A 200 45.61 11.74 -68.16
CA PHE A 200 46.11 12.24 -66.87
C PHE A 200 45.11 11.94 -65.75
N SER A 201 45.59 11.63 -64.55
CA SER A 201 44.74 11.36 -63.37
C SER A 201 45.12 12.18 -62.14
N LEU A 202 44.10 12.63 -61.41
CA LEU A 202 44.20 13.15 -60.05
C LEU A 202 43.28 12.31 -59.15
N ALA A 203 43.78 11.87 -58.00
CA ALA A 203 43.03 11.13 -57.00
C ALA A 203 43.11 11.83 -55.65
N LYS A 204 42.08 11.68 -54.81
CA LYS A 204 42.05 12.20 -53.44
C LYS A 204 41.41 11.19 -52.50
N TYR A 205 42.03 11.00 -51.34
CA TYR A 205 41.63 10.05 -50.32
C TYR A 205 41.66 10.71 -48.94
N ALA A 206 40.82 10.23 -48.01
CA ALA A 206 40.87 10.58 -46.60
C ALA A 206 41.23 9.33 -45.77
N SER A 207 42.05 9.49 -44.73
CA SER A 207 42.45 8.36 -43.85
C SER A 207 41.30 7.77 -43.03
N ASN A 208 40.21 8.52 -42.89
CA ASN A 208 38.89 8.06 -42.45
C ASN A 208 37.84 8.89 -43.20
N ALA A 209 36.90 8.22 -43.88
CA ALA A 209 35.78 8.89 -44.57
C ALA A 209 34.60 9.18 -43.63
N ALA A 210 34.53 8.52 -42.47
CA ALA A 210 33.50 8.74 -41.45
C ALA A 210 34.11 9.09 -40.07
N PRO A 211 34.78 10.26 -39.94
CA PRO A 211 35.34 10.77 -38.70
C PRO A 211 34.30 11.50 -37.85
N GLN A 212 34.50 11.48 -36.53
CA GLN A 212 33.69 12.23 -35.57
C GLN A 212 34.32 13.62 -35.31
N PRO A 213 33.57 14.64 -34.86
CA PRO A 213 34.15 15.93 -34.48
C PRO A 213 35.29 15.78 -33.46
N GLY A 214 36.32 16.61 -33.59
CA GLY A 214 37.56 16.52 -32.81
C GLY A 214 38.54 15.43 -33.28
N GLN A 215 38.16 14.50 -34.16
CA GLN A 215 39.12 13.57 -34.75
C GLN A 215 40.08 14.28 -35.72
N THR A 216 41.32 13.77 -35.77
CA THR A 216 42.30 14.12 -36.80
C THR A 216 42.24 13.09 -37.93
N ILE A 217 42.26 13.57 -39.18
CA ILE A 217 42.41 12.74 -40.38
C ILE A 217 43.55 13.29 -41.25
N THR A 218 44.03 12.48 -42.18
CA THR A 218 45.00 12.89 -43.22
C THR A 218 44.37 12.77 -44.59
N PHE A 219 44.44 13.83 -45.39
CA PHE A 219 44.18 13.77 -46.81
C PHE A 219 45.43 13.31 -47.56
N THR A 220 45.22 12.49 -48.59
CA THR A 220 46.24 12.06 -49.55
C THR A 220 45.77 12.40 -50.96
N ILE A 221 46.58 13.09 -51.73
CA ILE A 221 46.36 13.41 -53.13
C ILE A 221 47.42 12.70 -53.95
N VAL A 222 47.04 12.05 -55.05
CA VAL A 222 47.98 11.45 -56.01
C VAL A 222 47.72 12.07 -57.38
N ALA A 223 48.76 12.63 -58.00
CA ALA A 223 48.74 13.14 -59.37
C ALA A 223 49.64 12.26 -60.24
N ALA A 224 49.10 11.64 -61.29
CA ALA A 224 49.84 10.73 -62.16
C ALA A 224 49.52 10.98 -63.64
N SER A 225 50.56 11.11 -64.46
CA SER A 225 50.46 11.44 -65.89
C SER A 225 50.71 10.21 -66.75
N THR A 226 49.77 9.84 -67.61
CA THR A 226 49.82 8.61 -68.42
C THR A 226 50.10 8.88 -69.90
N GLY A 227 49.53 9.96 -70.46
CA GLY A 227 49.70 10.35 -71.86
C GLY A 227 50.24 11.78 -72.09
N VAL A 228 50.04 12.69 -71.14
CA VAL A 228 50.43 14.11 -71.29
C VAL A 228 51.76 14.45 -70.59
N THR A 229 52.44 15.51 -71.05
CA THR A 229 53.50 16.18 -70.26
C THR A 229 52.95 17.47 -69.69
N LEU A 230 52.93 17.62 -68.36
CA LEU A 230 52.59 18.85 -67.67
C LEU A 230 53.86 19.61 -67.29
N THR A 231 53.91 20.93 -67.51
CA THR A 231 55.04 21.76 -67.09
C THR A 231 54.61 22.90 -66.18
N ASN A 232 55.40 23.16 -65.13
CA ASN A 232 55.13 24.17 -64.11
C ASN A 232 53.69 24.07 -63.54
N ALA A 233 53.27 22.86 -63.22
CA ALA A 233 51.99 22.54 -62.62
C ALA A 233 51.93 22.99 -61.14
N SER A 234 50.71 23.16 -60.63
CA SER A 234 50.45 23.42 -59.22
C SER A 234 49.24 22.63 -58.71
N ILE A 235 49.35 22.09 -57.49
CA ILE A 235 48.30 21.35 -56.79
C ILE A 235 47.74 22.24 -55.68
N SER A 236 46.41 22.31 -55.59
CA SER A 236 45.70 23.11 -54.59
C SER A 236 44.49 22.38 -53.99
N ASP A 237 44.11 22.76 -52.77
CA ASP A 237 43.08 22.11 -51.95
C ASP A 237 42.44 23.15 -51.00
N PRO A 238 41.45 23.95 -51.46
CA PRO A 238 40.74 24.89 -50.61
C PRO A 238 39.80 24.18 -49.62
N LEU A 239 40.16 24.19 -48.34
CA LEU A 239 39.38 23.51 -47.30
C LEU A 239 38.03 24.21 -47.01
N PRO A 240 36.90 23.47 -47.00
CA PRO A 240 35.62 23.99 -46.51
C PRO A 240 35.62 24.25 -44.99
N SER A 241 34.68 25.08 -44.54
CA SER A 241 34.36 25.28 -43.13
C SER A 241 34.03 23.94 -42.45
N GLY A 242 34.71 23.63 -41.35
CA GLY A 242 34.63 22.34 -40.64
C GLY A 242 35.93 21.53 -40.71
N LEU A 243 36.81 21.79 -41.69
CA LEU A 243 38.12 21.15 -41.82
C LEU A 243 39.26 22.11 -41.45
N ASN A 244 39.82 21.94 -40.26
CA ASN A 244 40.87 22.82 -39.74
C ASN A 244 42.25 22.22 -40.00
N PHE A 245 43.07 22.88 -40.84
CA PHE A 245 44.44 22.44 -41.15
C PHE A 245 45.37 22.49 -39.91
N ILE A 246 46.08 21.39 -39.65
CA ILE A 246 47.06 21.31 -38.55
C ILE A 246 48.50 21.08 -39.03
N GLY A 247 48.69 20.58 -40.26
CA GLY A 247 50.00 20.40 -40.90
C GLY A 247 50.92 19.32 -40.31
N PRO A 248 52.11 19.10 -40.89
CA PRO A 248 52.65 19.75 -42.09
C PRO A 248 52.06 19.20 -43.41
N ILE A 249 52.36 19.87 -44.53
CA ILE A 249 52.19 19.30 -45.87
C ILE A 249 53.45 18.47 -46.19
N THR A 250 53.28 17.24 -46.65
CA THR A 250 54.36 16.36 -47.11
C THR A 250 54.22 16.11 -48.60
N LEU A 251 55.33 16.10 -49.33
CA LEU A 251 55.41 15.88 -50.77
C LEU A 251 56.40 14.74 -51.05
N ASP A 252 55.93 13.72 -51.76
CA ASP A 252 56.74 12.67 -52.37
C ASP A 252 56.72 12.87 -53.89
N ASP A 253 57.79 13.48 -54.41
CA ASP A 253 57.96 13.82 -55.83
C ASP A 253 59.23 13.15 -56.39
N PRO A 254 59.08 12.04 -57.15
CA PRO A 254 60.20 11.37 -57.82
C PRO A 254 60.93 12.22 -58.87
N THR A 255 60.29 13.27 -59.39
CA THR A 255 60.88 14.18 -60.39
C THR A 255 61.83 15.20 -59.74
N GLY A 256 61.63 15.50 -58.45
CA GLY A 256 62.39 16.51 -57.71
C GLY A 256 62.17 17.94 -58.21
N THR A 257 61.02 18.24 -58.82
CA THR A 257 60.71 19.54 -59.43
C THR A 257 59.66 20.35 -58.65
N GLY A 258 58.76 19.69 -57.92
CA GLY A 258 57.72 20.31 -57.11
C GLY A 258 58.27 20.90 -55.80
N THR A 259 57.76 22.07 -55.41
CA THR A 259 57.97 22.67 -54.09
C THR A 259 56.69 22.63 -53.29
N ALA A 260 56.73 22.01 -52.11
CA ALA A 260 55.61 21.95 -51.17
C ALA A 260 55.26 23.31 -50.57
N GLY A 261 53.97 23.58 -50.39
CA GLY A 261 53.44 24.76 -49.71
C GLY A 261 53.50 24.66 -48.19
N SER A 262 53.24 25.79 -47.51
CA SER A 262 53.21 25.86 -46.03
C SER A 262 51.80 25.72 -45.44
N VAL A 263 50.77 26.13 -46.18
CA VAL A 263 49.35 26.06 -45.79
C VAL A 263 48.48 25.91 -47.05
N PRO A 264 47.29 25.28 -46.96
CA PRO A 264 46.28 25.35 -48.02
C PRO A 264 45.85 26.81 -48.31
N PRO A 265 45.34 27.12 -49.51
CA PRO A 265 44.98 26.18 -50.57
C PRO A 265 46.17 25.66 -51.39
N THR A 266 47.32 26.34 -51.47
CA THR A 266 48.43 25.89 -52.34
C THR A 266 49.27 24.81 -51.67
N LEU A 267 49.20 23.57 -52.19
CA LEU A 267 49.93 22.42 -51.64
C LEU A 267 51.25 22.14 -52.35
N VAL A 268 51.31 22.30 -53.68
CA VAL A 268 52.53 22.09 -54.49
C VAL A 268 52.59 23.12 -55.63
N SER A 269 53.78 23.55 -56.00
CA SER A 269 54.03 24.45 -57.14
C SER A 269 55.31 24.09 -57.90
N GLY A 270 55.38 24.44 -59.19
CA GLY A 270 56.58 24.27 -60.03
C GLY A 270 56.76 22.86 -60.63
N LEU A 271 55.82 21.95 -60.38
CA LEU A 271 55.93 20.54 -60.71
C LEU A 271 55.94 20.29 -62.22
N ASN A 272 56.76 19.36 -62.69
CA ASN A 272 56.76 18.89 -64.08
C ASN A 272 56.54 17.39 -64.07
N LEU A 273 55.56 16.91 -64.85
CA LEU A 273 55.21 15.49 -64.94
C LEU A 273 55.29 15.06 -66.40
N HIS A 274 56.09 14.04 -66.69
CA HIS A 274 56.12 13.34 -67.97
C HIS A 274 55.21 12.09 -67.92
N PRO A 275 54.83 11.51 -69.08
CA PRO A 275 54.14 10.24 -69.13
C PRO A 275 54.92 9.14 -68.37
N GLY A 276 54.31 8.58 -67.34
CA GLY A 276 54.90 7.63 -66.39
C GLY A 276 55.23 8.20 -65.01
N ASP A 277 55.23 9.53 -64.84
CA ASP A 277 55.49 10.16 -63.53
C ASP A 277 54.23 10.20 -62.65
N ALA A 278 54.42 9.94 -61.35
CA ALA A 278 53.39 10.03 -60.33
C ALA A 278 53.95 10.68 -59.05
N VAL A 279 53.14 11.52 -58.40
CA VAL A 279 53.52 12.36 -57.25
C VAL A 279 52.43 12.28 -56.18
N THR A 280 52.82 12.14 -54.92
CA THR A 280 51.91 12.06 -53.77
C THR A 280 52.07 13.25 -52.83
N VAL A 281 50.95 13.80 -52.38
CA VAL A 281 50.89 14.90 -51.41
C VAL A 281 50.02 14.49 -50.23
N THR A 282 50.46 14.71 -49.00
CA THR A 282 49.64 14.43 -47.81
C THR A 282 49.61 15.59 -46.83
N PHE A 283 48.49 15.78 -46.15
CA PHE A 283 48.37 16.78 -45.08
C PHE A 283 47.23 16.44 -44.09
N PRO A 284 47.39 16.74 -42.78
CA PRO A 284 46.36 16.48 -41.77
C PRO A 284 45.44 17.66 -41.46
N VAL A 285 44.20 17.35 -41.07
CA VAL A 285 43.19 18.28 -40.58
C VAL A 285 42.45 17.71 -39.35
N THR A 286 41.85 18.57 -38.53
CA THR A 286 40.83 18.18 -37.53
C THR A 286 39.43 18.58 -37.96
N ILE A 287 38.48 17.66 -37.76
CA ILE A 287 37.04 17.89 -37.98
C ILE A 287 36.45 18.73 -36.83
N SER A 288 35.57 19.69 -37.14
CA SER A 288 34.87 20.49 -36.12
C SER A 288 33.35 20.59 -36.29
N THR A 289 32.74 19.81 -37.19
CA THR A 289 31.28 19.77 -37.41
C THR A 289 30.79 18.33 -37.65
N TRP A 290 29.50 18.09 -37.44
CA TRP A 290 28.81 16.83 -37.78
C TRP A 290 28.28 16.77 -39.21
N ALA A 291 28.37 17.86 -39.97
CA ALA A 291 27.89 17.97 -41.34
C ALA A 291 28.76 17.20 -42.34
N ASP A 292 28.18 16.88 -43.51
CA ASP A 292 28.92 16.38 -44.67
C ASP A 292 29.92 17.43 -45.19
N LEU A 293 31.17 17.01 -45.40
CA LEU A 293 32.29 17.86 -45.80
C LEU A 293 32.94 17.36 -47.09
N LEU A 294 32.42 17.84 -48.24
CA LEU A 294 33.04 17.60 -49.54
C LEU A 294 34.30 18.46 -49.70
N ASN A 295 35.48 17.84 -49.73
CA ASN A 295 36.74 18.54 -49.87
C ASN A 295 37.40 18.27 -51.24
N THR A 296 37.69 19.31 -52.02
CA THR A 296 38.11 19.20 -53.43
C THR A 296 39.54 19.68 -53.68
N ALA A 297 40.39 18.80 -54.18
CA ALA A 297 41.70 19.15 -54.74
C ALA A 297 41.59 19.51 -56.23
N ALA A 298 42.54 20.30 -56.72
CA ALA A 298 42.71 20.63 -58.13
C ALA A 298 44.20 20.66 -58.51
N ILE A 299 44.53 20.21 -59.73
CA ILE A 299 45.83 20.45 -60.36
C ILE A 299 45.66 21.29 -61.63
N SER A 300 46.49 22.31 -61.78
CA SER A 300 46.51 23.21 -62.94
C SER A 300 47.89 23.21 -63.60
N ALA A 301 47.92 23.25 -64.93
CA ALA A 301 49.12 23.30 -65.76
C ALA A 301 48.77 23.95 -67.12
N THR A 302 49.74 24.46 -67.87
CA THR A 302 49.49 25.12 -69.17
C THR A 302 49.01 24.17 -70.28
N GLN A 303 49.16 22.86 -70.08
CA GLN A 303 48.69 21.81 -71.00
C GLN A 303 47.29 21.28 -70.66
N LEU A 304 46.72 21.64 -69.51
CA LEU A 304 45.36 21.29 -69.12
C LEU A 304 44.42 22.44 -69.50
N VAL A 305 43.40 22.16 -70.31
CA VAL A 305 42.42 23.17 -70.78
C VAL A 305 41.61 23.75 -69.61
N THR A 306 41.32 22.91 -68.62
CA THR A 306 40.71 23.24 -67.32
C THR A 306 41.50 22.52 -66.22
N PRO A 307 41.55 23.04 -64.97
CA PRO A 307 42.17 22.32 -63.87
C PRO A 307 41.47 20.97 -63.63
N VAL A 308 42.25 19.89 -63.56
CA VAL A 308 41.70 18.56 -63.23
C VAL A 308 41.46 18.51 -61.73
N THR A 309 40.28 18.06 -61.31
CA THR A 309 39.84 18.08 -59.91
C THR A 309 39.63 16.67 -59.37
N ALA A 310 39.82 16.51 -58.05
CA ALA A 310 39.55 15.27 -57.33
C ALA A 310 38.96 15.61 -55.96
N ALA A 311 37.73 15.18 -55.71
CA ALA A 311 37.03 15.42 -54.45
C ALA A 311 36.95 14.15 -53.61
N VAL A 312 36.80 14.33 -52.30
CA VAL A 312 36.42 13.26 -51.38
C VAL A 312 35.36 13.80 -50.43
N LEU A 313 34.27 13.05 -50.26
CA LEU A 313 33.23 13.34 -49.28
C LEU A 313 33.65 12.78 -47.93
N ILE A 314 33.30 13.48 -46.86
CA ILE A 314 33.51 13.06 -45.49
C ILE A 314 32.19 13.20 -44.74
N SER A 315 31.69 12.09 -44.21
CA SER A 315 30.34 11.98 -43.64
C SER A 315 30.44 11.48 -42.20
N PRO A 316 30.38 12.38 -41.20
CA PRO A 316 30.42 11.99 -39.79
C PRO A 316 29.32 10.98 -39.44
N PRO A 317 29.62 9.87 -38.74
CA PRO A 317 28.61 8.86 -38.43
C PRO A 317 27.48 9.43 -37.55
N LYS A 318 26.30 9.63 -38.15
CA LYS A 318 25.05 9.77 -37.39
C LYS A 318 24.74 8.45 -36.67
N GLY A 319 24.16 8.54 -35.48
CA GLY A 319 23.69 7.37 -34.74
C GLY A 319 22.35 6.86 -35.29
N PRO A 320 21.98 5.58 -35.01
CA PRO A 320 20.63 5.09 -35.29
C PRO A 320 19.56 5.73 -34.39
N LEU A 321 19.98 6.30 -33.25
CA LEU A 321 19.17 7.09 -32.34
C LEU A 321 19.24 8.57 -32.72
N CYS A 322 18.07 9.18 -32.93
CA CYS A 322 17.89 10.60 -33.21
C CYS A 322 17.00 11.27 -32.15
N TYR A 323 17.24 12.55 -31.89
CA TYR A 323 16.48 13.37 -30.93
C TYR A 323 15.63 14.44 -31.65
N VAL A 324 14.43 14.69 -31.13
CA VAL A 324 13.50 15.73 -31.58
C VAL A 324 13.04 16.57 -30.39
N ASP A 325 13.21 17.88 -30.47
CA ASP A 325 12.81 18.84 -29.43
C ASP A 325 12.49 20.19 -30.10
N ALA A 326 11.24 20.66 -29.95
CA ALA A 326 10.78 21.92 -30.54
C ALA A 326 11.49 23.16 -29.95
N ASP A 327 12.01 23.09 -28.72
CA ASP A 327 12.78 24.16 -28.07
C ASP A 327 14.30 24.09 -28.40
N ALA A 328 14.73 23.16 -29.25
CA ALA A 328 16.14 22.99 -29.63
C ALA A 328 16.73 24.22 -30.33
N SER A 329 17.99 24.53 -30.01
CA SER A 329 18.69 25.74 -30.49
C SER A 329 20.09 25.50 -31.06
N GLY A 330 20.48 24.24 -31.25
CA GLY A 330 21.69 23.82 -31.96
C GLY A 330 21.48 23.69 -33.47
N GLU A 331 22.24 22.81 -34.11
CA GLU A 331 22.32 22.72 -35.59
C GLU A 331 21.17 21.94 -36.26
N ALA A 332 20.14 21.50 -35.52
CA ALA A 332 18.98 20.74 -36.00
C ALA A 332 19.32 19.48 -36.85
N ILE A 333 20.20 18.62 -36.31
CA ILE A 333 20.74 17.43 -36.98
C ILE A 333 20.37 16.09 -36.29
N GLY A 334 19.64 16.16 -35.17
CA GLY A 334 19.16 15.00 -34.40
C GLY A 334 20.21 14.30 -33.53
N ALA A 335 21.45 14.80 -33.45
CA ALA A 335 22.58 14.05 -32.87
C ALA A 335 22.64 14.06 -31.33
N THR A 336 22.07 15.08 -30.69
CA THR A 336 21.94 15.24 -29.23
C THR A 336 20.64 16.00 -28.94
N TRP A 337 20.18 16.09 -27.68
CA TRP A 337 19.07 16.99 -27.32
C TRP A 337 19.34 18.46 -27.68
N ALA A 338 20.59 18.94 -27.54
CA ALA A 338 20.94 20.32 -27.90
C ALA A 338 20.90 20.56 -29.42
N ASP A 339 21.25 19.54 -30.20
CA ASP A 339 21.27 19.54 -31.67
C ASP A 339 20.06 18.81 -32.28
N ALA A 340 18.98 18.65 -31.51
CA ALA A 340 17.80 17.87 -31.90
C ALA A 340 17.09 18.50 -33.10
N TYR A 341 16.40 17.68 -33.89
CA TYR A 341 15.50 18.21 -34.91
C TYR A 341 14.36 18.98 -34.24
N THR A 342 13.99 20.14 -34.77
CA THR A 342 12.87 20.93 -34.21
C THR A 342 11.50 20.37 -34.64
N THR A 343 11.45 19.57 -35.70
CA THR A 343 10.23 18.88 -36.17
C THR A 343 10.41 17.37 -36.18
N VAL A 344 9.31 16.62 -36.00
CA VAL A 344 9.31 15.16 -36.18
C VAL A 344 9.52 14.78 -37.65
N GLN A 345 9.12 15.64 -38.60
CA GLN A 345 9.20 15.35 -40.03
C GLN A 345 10.64 15.36 -40.56
N ASP A 346 11.50 16.27 -40.06
CA ASP A 346 12.93 16.27 -40.40
C ASP A 346 13.65 14.99 -39.89
N ALA A 347 13.20 14.45 -38.75
CA ALA A 347 13.73 13.20 -38.18
C ALA A 347 13.22 11.94 -38.90
N LEU A 348 11.95 11.93 -39.32
CA LEU A 348 11.37 10.84 -40.14
C LEU A 348 11.93 10.83 -41.58
N ALA A 349 12.44 11.97 -42.06
CA ALA A 349 13.04 12.10 -43.39
C ALA A 349 14.52 11.64 -43.46
N ASP A 350 15.24 11.56 -42.33
CA ASP A 350 16.64 11.10 -42.31
C ASP A 350 16.73 9.56 -42.26
N PRO A 351 17.27 8.90 -43.30
CA PRO A 351 17.29 7.43 -43.39
C PRO A 351 18.25 6.75 -42.40
N ASN A 352 19.00 7.50 -41.60
CA ASN A 352 19.81 6.96 -40.51
C ASN A 352 18.99 6.80 -39.21
N CYS A 353 17.92 7.58 -39.04
CA CYS A 353 17.08 7.57 -37.84
C CYS A 353 16.18 6.32 -37.83
N THR A 354 16.48 5.39 -36.93
CA THR A 354 15.71 4.13 -36.73
C THR A 354 15.11 4.02 -35.34
N GLU A 355 15.63 4.77 -34.38
CA GLU A 355 14.97 5.08 -33.11
C GLU A 355 14.94 6.61 -32.94
N ILE A 356 13.76 7.17 -32.70
CA ILE A 356 13.55 8.62 -32.59
C ILE A 356 12.93 8.92 -31.23
N TRP A 357 13.59 9.73 -30.41
CA TRP A 357 13.10 10.19 -29.11
C TRP A 357 12.60 11.63 -29.24
N VAL A 358 11.35 11.87 -28.86
CA VAL A 358 10.66 13.16 -29.00
C VAL A 358 10.36 13.74 -27.62
N ALA A 359 10.82 14.97 -27.39
CA ALA A 359 10.52 15.71 -26.17
C ALA A 359 9.04 16.07 -26.07
N LYS A 360 8.56 16.35 -24.85
CA LYS A 360 7.27 17.01 -24.58
C LYS A 360 7.10 18.27 -25.44
N GLY A 361 5.87 18.56 -25.84
CA GLY A 361 5.58 19.64 -26.78
C GLY A 361 4.50 19.25 -27.78
N VAL A 362 4.21 20.16 -28.71
CA VAL A 362 3.24 19.96 -29.79
C VAL A 362 4.00 19.97 -31.11
N TYR A 363 3.72 19.00 -31.98
CA TYR A 363 4.34 18.86 -33.29
C TYR A 363 3.26 18.73 -34.36
N TYR A 364 3.44 19.47 -35.45
CA TYR A 364 2.48 19.57 -36.55
C TYR A 364 3.03 18.86 -37.81
N PRO A 365 2.20 18.15 -38.59
CA PRO A 365 2.67 17.28 -39.67
C PRO A 365 3.07 18.05 -40.94
N ASP A 366 2.75 19.33 -41.05
CA ASP A 366 3.12 20.23 -42.15
C ASP A 366 4.32 21.14 -41.81
N GLU A 367 4.89 21.02 -40.61
CA GLU A 367 6.16 21.64 -40.25
C GLU A 367 7.35 20.75 -40.65
N GLY A 368 8.40 21.34 -41.23
CA GLY A 368 9.67 20.67 -41.53
C GLY A 368 10.18 20.88 -42.96
N THR A 369 11.37 20.36 -43.26
CA THR A 369 12.05 20.59 -44.54
C THR A 369 11.28 19.98 -45.71
N GLY A 370 10.73 20.83 -46.58
CA GLY A 370 10.02 20.42 -47.79
C GLY A 370 8.53 20.14 -47.62
N GLN A 371 7.98 20.36 -46.41
CA GLN A 371 6.54 20.39 -46.19
C GLN A 371 5.90 21.67 -46.76
N THR A 372 4.58 21.82 -46.63
CA THR A 372 3.84 23.02 -47.04
C THR A 372 2.72 23.29 -46.04
N GLU A 373 2.78 24.49 -45.45
CA GLU A 373 1.84 25.10 -44.49
C GLU A 373 0.37 24.99 -44.95
N ASP A 374 -0.55 24.77 -44.01
CA ASP A 374 -2.01 24.63 -44.19
C ASP A 374 -2.47 23.44 -45.07
N VAL A 375 -1.60 22.45 -45.37
CA VAL A 375 -1.96 21.32 -46.24
C VAL A 375 -2.64 20.18 -45.46
N VAL A 376 -3.97 20.07 -45.62
CA VAL A 376 -4.84 19.03 -45.02
C VAL A 376 -4.43 17.56 -45.27
N THR A 377 -3.54 17.29 -46.24
CA THR A 377 -3.01 15.93 -46.51
C THR A 377 -1.65 15.65 -45.84
N SER A 378 -1.10 16.60 -45.09
CA SER A 378 0.10 16.41 -44.29
C SER A 378 -0.16 15.41 -43.15
N THR A 379 0.79 14.52 -42.88
CA THR A 379 0.63 13.44 -41.89
C THR A 379 1.98 12.92 -41.38
N PHE A 380 2.02 12.41 -40.15
CA PHE A 380 3.17 11.65 -39.63
C PHE A 380 3.16 10.23 -40.19
N VAL A 381 4.06 9.93 -41.13
CA VAL A 381 4.12 8.61 -41.81
C VAL A 381 4.99 7.63 -41.03
N LEU A 382 4.38 6.59 -40.45
CA LEU A 382 5.12 5.52 -39.80
C LEU A 382 5.82 4.62 -40.84
N THR A 383 7.11 4.34 -40.61
CA THR A 383 7.98 3.65 -41.57
C THR A 383 8.54 2.35 -40.97
N ASN A 384 8.65 1.29 -41.78
CA ASN A 384 9.21 0.01 -41.32
C ASN A 384 10.67 0.16 -40.91
N GLY A 385 11.03 -0.42 -39.77
CA GLY A 385 12.35 -0.27 -39.14
C GLY A 385 12.56 1.04 -38.38
N VAL A 386 11.55 1.91 -38.27
CA VAL A 386 11.62 3.18 -37.52
C VAL A 386 10.68 3.13 -36.31
N ALA A 387 11.24 3.41 -35.13
CA ALA A 387 10.51 3.45 -33.87
C ALA A 387 10.49 4.87 -33.28
N LEU A 388 9.29 5.46 -33.20
CA LEU A 388 9.04 6.80 -32.69
C LEU A 388 8.55 6.73 -31.23
N TYR A 389 9.27 7.38 -30.31
CA TYR A 389 9.02 7.36 -28.88
C TYR A 389 8.83 8.77 -28.31
N GLY A 390 7.69 9.04 -27.68
CA GLY A 390 7.39 10.26 -26.91
C GLY A 390 7.52 10.04 -25.40
N GLY A 391 7.41 11.12 -24.63
CA GLY A 391 7.47 11.10 -23.16
C GLY A 391 8.77 11.63 -22.54
N PHE A 392 9.59 12.37 -23.30
CA PHE A 392 10.90 12.85 -22.84
C PHE A 392 10.86 14.32 -22.36
N ASP A 393 11.69 14.67 -21.38
CA ASP A 393 11.87 16.03 -20.85
C ASP A 393 12.87 16.86 -21.67
N GLY A 394 13.63 16.20 -22.56
CA GLY A 394 14.71 16.81 -23.35
C GLY A 394 16.09 16.68 -22.68
N THR A 395 16.25 15.77 -21.72
CA THR A 395 17.49 15.63 -20.93
C THR A 395 17.95 14.18 -20.72
N GLU A 396 17.16 13.19 -21.16
CA GLU A 396 17.35 11.78 -20.90
C GLU A 396 18.54 11.17 -21.65
N THR A 397 19.07 10.10 -21.07
CA THR A 397 20.22 9.32 -21.57
C THR A 397 19.89 7.85 -21.84
N ALA A 398 18.67 7.41 -21.51
CA ALA A 398 18.16 6.07 -21.76
C ALA A 398 16.63 6.09 -21.90
N ARG A 399 16.06 5.23 -22.76
CA ARG A 399 14.61 5.22 -23.08
C ARG A 399 13.71 4.88 -21.88
N ASP A 400 14.23 4.21 -20.86
CA ASP A 400 13.54 3.88 -19.61
C ASP A 400 13.49 5.04 -18.60
N GLN A 401 14.05 6.20 -18.93
CA GLN A 401 13.98 7.43 -18.13
C GLN A 401 12.76 8.30 -18.48
N ARG A 402 12.10 8.05 -19.63
CA ARG A 402 10.94 8.81 -20.11
C ARG A 402 9.70 8.57 -19.23
N ASP A 403 8.85 9.58 -19.10
CA ASP A 403 7.55 9.49 -18.40
C ASP A 403 6.44 10.08 -19.29
N PRO A 404 5.76 9.26 -20.13
CA PRO A 404 4.71 9.72 -21.03
C PRO A 404 3.44 10.24 -20.34
N ALA A 405 3.32 10.08 -19.01
CA ALA A 405 2.20 10.63 -18.23
C ALA A 405 2.49 12.02 -17.66
N VAL A 406 3.75 12.47 -17.69
CA VAL A 406 4.20 13.79 -17.22
C VAL A 406 4.71 14.65 -18.37
N ASN A 407 5.52 14.06 -19.26
CA ASN A 407 6.15 14.72 -20.39
C ASN A 407 5.28 14.57 -21.65
N ILE A 408 4.09 15.19 -21.64
CA ILE A 408 3.11 15.01 -22.72
C ILE A 408 3.69 15.45 -24.07
N THR A 409 3.82 14.49 -24.99
CA THR A 409 4.23 14.70 -26.37
C THR A 409 3.00 14.60 -27.27
N VAL A 410 2.67 15.66 -28.00
CA VAL A 410 1.45 15.77 -28.80
C VAL A 410 1.80 15.79 -30.29
N LEU A 411 1.17 14.91 -31.06
CA LEU A 411 1.03 15.03 -32.51
C LEU A 411 -0.34 15.66 -32.77
N SER A 412 -0.36 16.84 -33.40
CA SER A 412 -1.60 17.60 -33.61
C SER A 412 -1.97 17.70 -35.09
N GLY A 413 -3.27 17.64 -35.40
CA GLY A 413 -3.83 17.93 -36.71
C GLY A 413 -4.14 19.42 -36.96
N ASP A 414 -4.02 20.27 -35.93
CA ASP A 414 -4.29 21.73 -35.93
C ASP A 414 -3.23 22.53 -36.71
N ILE A 415 -3.12 22.24 -38.01
CA ILE A 415 -2.07 22.78 -38.89
C ILE A 415 -2.19 24.30 -39.09
N ASP A 416 -3.41 24.87 -39.09
CA ASP A 416 -3.61 26.34 -39.07
C ASP A 416 -3.74 26.95 -37.65
N GLN A 417 -3.27 26.20 -36.63
CA GLN A 417 -2.98 26.61 -35.24
C GLN A 417 -4.03 27.51 -34.57
N ASN A 418 -5.31 27.13 -34.62
CA ASN A 418 -6.42 27.87 -34.02
C ASN A 418 -7.39 27.06 -33.15
N ASP A 419 -7.20 25.75 -32.99
CA ASP A 419 -8.03 24.92 -32.12
C ASP A 419 -7.96 25.31 -30.63
N ILE A 420 -9.03 25.03 -29.88
CA ILE A 420 -9.09 25.28 -28.44
C ILE A 420 -8.50 24.10 -27.67
N THR A 421 -7.20 24.17 -27.42
CA THR A 421 -6.39 23.16 -26.70
C THR A 421 -6.38 23.34 -25.17
N ASP A 422 -5.96 22.29 -24.47
CA ASP A 422 -5.58 22.32 -23.05
C ASP A 422 -4.15 22.91 -22.85
N PRO A 423 -3.67 23.11 -21.61
CA PRO A 423 -2.31 23.61 -21.35
C PRO A 423 -1.16 22.72 -21.86
N SER A 424 -1.45 21.53 -22.37
CA SER A 424 -0.51 20.57 -22.95
C SER A 424 -0.54 20.58 -24.48
N GLY A 425 -1.44 21.36 -25.09
CA GLY A 425 -1.68 21.38 -26.54
C GLY A 425 -2.69 20.34 -27.04
N VAL A 426 -3.49 19.73 -26.17
CA VAL A 426 -4.43 18.65 -26.55
C VAL A 426 -5.85 19.17 -26.75
N VAL A 427 -6.48 18.79 -27.85
CA VAL A 427 -7.91 19.07 -28.10
C VAL A 427 -8.75 18.02 -27.38
N THR A 428 -9.50 18.45 -26.37
CA THR A 428 -10.19 17.54 -25.43
C THR A 428 -11.65 17.23 -25.81
N THR A 429 -12.16 17.81 -26.89
CA THR A 429 -13.48 17.54 -27.47
C THR A 429 -13.51 17.99 -28.93
N THR A 430 -14.21 17.27 -29.82
CA THR A 430 -14.31 17.65 -31.23
C THR A 430 -15.07 18.96 -31.46
N ASP A 431 -15.82 19.45 -30.47
CA ASP A 431 -16.48 20.77 -30.49
C ASP A 431 -15.49 21.95 -30.42
N ASN A 432 -14.20 21.67 -30.12
CA ASN A 432 -13.12 22.66 -30.07
C ASN A 432 -12.30 22.72 -31.38
N ILE A 433 -12.59 21.86 -32.37
CA ILE A 433 -11.92 21.85 -33.67
C ILE A 433 -12.48 22.97 -34.55
N THR A 434 -11.61 23.80 -35.12
CA THR A 434 -11.94 24.90 -36.04
C THR A 434 -10.93 25.00 -37.19
N GLY A 435 -11.12 25.92 -38.14
CA GLY A 435 -10.13 26.17 -39.19
C GLY A 435 -9.93 25.01 -40.17
N THR A 436 -8.66 24.61 -40.34
CA THR A 436 -8.14 23.74 -41.40
C THR A 436 -7.25 22.68 -40.74
N ASN A 437 -7.75 21.46 -40.60
CA ASN A 437 -7.06 20.39 -39.89
C ASN A 437 -6.57 19.27 -40.84
N ALA A 438 -5.57 18.53 -40.40
CA ALA A 438 -5.06 17.35 -41.12
C ALA A 438 -6.10 16.22 -41.13
N TYR A 439 -6.32 15.60 -42.29
CA TYR A 439 -7.27 14.49 -42.43
C TYR A 439 -6.87 13.23 -41.64
N HIS A 440 -5.57 13.00 -41.50
CA HIS A 440 -4.99 11.91 -40.73
C HIS A 440 -3.75 12.45 -40.00
N VAL A 441 -3.79 12.64 -38.68
CA VAL A 441 -2.59 13.09 -37.94
C VAL A 441 -1.44 12.11 -38.15
N VAL A 442 -1.72 10.80 -38.07
CA VAL A 442 -0.74 9.72 -38.29
C VAL A 442 -1.22 8.78 -39.40
N THR A 443 -0.30 8.28 -40.23
CA THR A 443 -0.58 7.19 -41.18
C THR A 443 0.35 5.99 -40.96
N GLY A 444 -0.24 4.79 -40.95
CA GLY A 444 0.47 3.52 -40.72
C GLY A 444 0.31 2.51 -41.85
N SER A 445 -0.05 2.96 -43.05
CA SER A 445 -0.39 2.08 -44.19
C SER A 445 0.79 1.27 -44.71
N HIS A 446 0.55 0.01 -45.09
CA HIS A 446 1.53 -0.97 -45.61
C HIS A 446 2.71 -1.32 -44.68
N THR A 447 2.64 -0.94 -43.40
CA THR A 447 3.67 -1.24 -42.39
C THR A 447 3.64 -2.67 -41.85
N ASP A 448 4.73 -3.06 -41.19
CA ASP A 448 4.80 -4.19 -40.26
C ASP A 448 5.10 -3.73 -38.82
N ALA A 449 5.20 -4.68 -37.89
CA ALA A 449 5.32 -4.40 -36.45
C ALA A 449 6.63 -3.70 -36.04
N THR A 450 7.60 -3.53 -36.94
CA THR A 450 8.81 -2.73 -36.73
C THR A 450 8.58 -1.22 -36.88
N ALA A 451 7.47 -0.81 -37.50
CA ALA A 451 6.99 0.57 -37.40
C ALA A 451 6.32 0.75 -36.02
N VAL A 452 6.92 1.58 -35.15
CA VAL A 452 6.46 1.77 -33.76
C VAL A 452 6.04 3.22 -33.51
N LEU A 453 4.90 3.41 -32.86
CA LEU A 453 4.46 4.67 -32.27
C LEU A 453 4.18 4.43 -30.78
N ASP A 454 4.96 5.06 -29.89
CA ASP A 454 4.85 4.81 -28.46
C ASP A 454 4.98 6.08 -27.60
N GLY A 455 3.98 6.36 -26.75
CA GLY A 455 4.04 7.44 -25.75
C GLY A 455 3.60 8.83 -26.25
N PHE A 456 2.61 8.89 -27.14
CA PHE A 456 2.09 10.13 -27.74
C PHE A 456 0.61 10.35 -27.43
N THR A 457 0.21 11.61 -27.35
CA THR A 457 -1.18 12.02 -27.57
C THR A 457 -1.35 12.43 -29.03
N VAL A 458 -2.42 11.96 -29.67
CA VAL A 458 -2.77 12.24 -31.07
C VAL A 458 -4.13 12.93 -31.08
N THR A 459 -4.19 14.14 -31.62
CA THR A 459 -5.31 15.07 -31.42
C THR A 459 -5.58 15.97 -32.64
N ALA A 460 -6.74 16.59 -32.70
CA ALA A 460 -7.13 17.55 -33.75
C ALA A 460 -7.12 17.02 -35.21
N GLY A 461 -7.12 15.71 -35.45
CA GLY A 461 -7.40 15.23 -36.81
C GLY A 461 -8.86 15.47 -37.18
N ASP A 462 -9.17 16.03 -38.36
CA ASP A 462 -10.53 16.11 -38.91
C ASP A 462 -10.59 15.58 -40.34
N GLY A 463 -11.01 14.32 -40.47
CA GLY A 463 -11.07 13.65 -41.77
C GLY A 463 -12.27 14.06 -42.60
N ASP A 464 -12.16 15.08 -43.46
CA ASP A 464 -13.23 15.49 -44.40
C ASP A 464 -13.24 14.67 -45.72
N SER A 465 -14.45 14.41 -46.24
CA SER A 465 -14.72 13.59 -47.43
C SER A 465 -15.34 14.36 -48.59
N VAL A 466 -15.04 15.65 -48.79
CA VAL A 466 -15.56 16.49 -49.91
C VAL A 466 -15.51 15.85 -51.30
N ASN A 467 -14.63 14.86 -51.55
CA ASN A 467 -14.50 14.18 -52.84
C ASN A 467 -14.49 12.64 -52.79
N GLY A 468 -14.83 12.01 -51.65
CA GLY A 468 -14.93 10.54 -51.55
C GLY A 468 -13.59 9.78 -51.60
N SER A 469 -12.49 10.48 -51.34
CA SER A 469 -11.15 9.91 -51.05
C SER A 469 -11.05 9.41 -49.61
N ASP A 470 -10.00 8.63 -49.32
CA ASP A 470 -9.66 8.08 -47.99
C ASP A 470 -9.64 9.12 -46.85
N GLY A 471 -9.44 10.41 -47.15
CA GLY A 471 -9.46 11.52 -46.18
C GLY A 471 -10.68 11.57 -45.24
N GLY A 472 -11.82 10.97 -45.59
CA GLY A 472 -12.98 10.85 -44.69
C GLY A 472 -12.84 9.88 -43.50
N TRP A 473 -11.68 9.25 -43.35
CA TRP A 473 -11.41 8.12 -42.44
C TRP A 473 -10.32 8.49 -41.43
N GLY A 474 -10.32 7.89 -40.25
CA GLY A 474 -9.10 7.78 -39.42
C GLY A 474 -8.48 9.10 -39.01
N GLY A 475 -9.27 10.02 -38.44
CA GLY A 475 -8.84 11.40 -38.12
C GLY A 475 -7.53 11.44 -37.33
N GLY A 476 -7.48 10.74 -36.20
CA GLY A 476 -6.22 10.55 -35.46
C GLY A 476 -5.22 9.65 -36.20
N MET A 477 -5.66 8.48 -36.68
CA MET A 477 -4.79 7.59 -37.45
C MET A 477 -5.50 6.75 -38.53
N TYR A 478 -4.92 6.71 -39.73
CA TYR A 478 -5.37 5.83 -40.82
C TYR A 478 -4.35 4.72 -41.14
N ILE A 479 -4.85 3.47 -41.30
CA ILE A 479 -4.05 2.28 -41.60
C ILE A 479 -4.71 1.48 -42.72
N SER A 480 -4.12 1.51 -43.92
CA SER A 480 -4.47 0.63 -45.04
C SER A 480 -3.44 -0.49 -45.21
N SER A 481 -3.84 -1.75 -45.05
CA SER A 481 -2.99 -2.96 -45.10
C SER A 481 -1.74 -2.98 -44.19
N GLY A 482 -1.65 -2.09 -43.20
CA GLY A 482 -0.54 -2.00 -42.25
C GLY A 482 -0.71 -2.86 -40.99
N ASN A 483 0.39 -3.07 -40.26
CA ASN A 483 0.43 -3.90 -39.05
C ASN A 483 1.37 -3.28 -37.96
N PRO A 484 1.31 -1.95 -37.71
CA PRO A 484 2.25 -1.28 -36.81
C PRO A 484 2.05 -1.65 -35.35
N SER A 485 3.06 -1.38 -34.53
CA SER A 485 3.01 -1.48 -33.07
C SER A 485 2.66 -0.11 -32.47
N VAL A 486 1.48 0.01 -31.85
CA VAL A 486 1.00 1.24 -31.21
C VAL A 486 0.89 1.00 -29.71
N SER A 487 1.58 1.78 -28.87
CA SER A 487 1.66 1.51 -27.43
C SER A 487 1.67 2.74 -26.55
N ASN A 488 0.92 2.77 -25.45
CA ASN A 488 0.86 3.94 -24.56
C ASN A 488 0.44 5.24 -25.31
N VAL A 489 -0.47 5.12 -26.29
CA VAL A 489 -0.92 6.24 -27.14
C VAL A 489 -2.35 6.66 -26.75
N VAL A 490 -2.61 7.97 -26.71
CA VAL A 490 -3.93 8.54 -26.44
C VAL A 490 -4.46 9.22 -27.71
N PHE A 491 -5.47 8.67 -28.35
CA PHE A 491 -6.24 9.34 -29.40
C PHE A 491 -7.33 10.19 -28.73
N PHE A 492 -7.13 11.51 -28.66
CA PHE A 492 -8.01 12.43 -27.94
C PHE A 492 -8.62 13.47 -28.89
N GLY A 493 -9.95 13.51 -28.98
CA GLY A 493 -10.67 14.62 -29.61
C GLY A 493 -10.46 14.72 -31.12
N ASN A 494 -10.34 13.59 -31.82
CA ASN A 494 -10.24 13.54 -33.29
C ASN A 494 -11.61 13.29 -33.92
N CYS A 495 -11.82 13.82 -35.12
CA CYS A 495 -13.06 13.78 -35.89
C CYS A 495 -12.86 13.08 -37.25
N ALA A 496 -13.92 12.46 -37.77
CA ALA A 496 -13.98 11.92 -39.12
C ALA A 496 -15.38 12.03 -39.71
N SER A 497 -15.49 12.57 -40.93
CA SER A 497 -16.74 12.71 -41.68
C SER A 497 -17.40 11.37 -42.06
N LEU A 498 -16.63 10.28 -42.10
CA LEU A 498 -17.16 8.92 -42.33
C LEU A 498 -16.84 7.98 -41.16
N TYR A 499 -15.57 7.56 -41.00
CA TYR A 499 -15.25 6.34 -40.26
C TYR A 499 -14.01 6.46 -39.39
N GLY A 500 -14.08 6.03 -38.12
CA GLY A 500 -12.90 5.94 -37.27
C GLY A 500 -12.37 7.32 -36.84
N GLY A 501 -13.06 8.01 -35.94
CA GLY A 501 -12.63 9.34 -35.47
C GLY A 501 -11.21 9.31 -34.89
N GLY A 502 -10.98 8.42 -33.93
CA GLY A 502 -9.64 8.17 -33.38
C GLY A 502 -8.74 7.39 -34.33
N MET A 503 -9.23 6.27 -34.89
CA MET A 503 -8.47 5.43 -35.83
C MET A 503 -9.38 4.69 -36.81
N ALA A 504 -8.94 4.53 -38.06
CA ALA A 504 -9.57 3.66 -39.06
C ALA A 504 -8.57 2.64 -39.64
N VAL A 505 -8.98 1.37 -39.69
CA VAL A 505 -8.18 0.24 -40.18
C VAL A 505 -8.89 -0.44 -41.34
N SER A 506 -8.20 -0.50 -42.49
CA SER A 506 -8.65 -1.15 -43.71
C SER A 506 -7.71 -2.32 -44.05
N GLY A 507 -8.12 -3.55 -43.73
CA GLY A 507 -7.40 -4.80 -44.07
C GLY A 507 -6.10 -5.11 -43.32
N GLY A 508 -5.79 -4.40 -42.23
CA GLY A 508 -4.56 -4.54 -41.44
C GLY A 508 -4.73 -5.19 -40.05
N GLN A 509 -3.63 -5.63 -39.45
CA GLN A 509 -3.57 -6.12 -38.07
C GLN A 509 -2.57 -5.31 -37.22
N PRO A 510 -2.89 -4.05 -36.88
CA PRO A 510 -2.12 -3.29 -35.89
C PRO A 510 -2.23 -3.95 -34.51
N ARG A 511 -1.19 -3.75 -33.69
CA ARG A 511 -1.15 -4.19 -32.29
C ARG A 511 -1.25 -2.97 -31.38
N LEU A 512 -2.32 -2.89 -30.60
CA LEU A 512 -2.62 -1.77 -29.69
C LEU A 512 -2.44 -2.24 -28.25
N THR A 513 -1.55 -1.61 -27.49
CA THR A 513 -1.26 -1.96 -26.08
C THR A 513 -1.26 -0.72 -25.19
N HIS A 514 -2.02 -0.69 -24.08
CA HIS A 514 -2.20 0.52 -23.25
C HIS A 514 -2.69 1.75 -24.05
N VAL A 515 -3.53 1.54 -25.06
CA VAL A 515 -4.04 2.63 -25.93
C VAL A 515 -5.35 3.17 -25.35
N VAL A 516 -5.53 4.49 -25.42
CA VAL A 516 -6.77 5.17 -25.00
C VAL A 516 -7.39 5.87 -26.21
N PHE A 517 -8.67 5.64 -26.46
CA PHE A 517 -9.50 6.41 -27.37
C PHE A 517 -10.48 7.24 -26.56
N GLN A 518 -10.31 8.56 -26.54
CA GLN A 518 -11.09 9.47 -25.73
C GLN A 518 -11.76 10.59 -26.54
N ASN A 519 -13.08 10.76 -26.34
CA ASN A 519 -13.89 11.86 -26.92
C ASN A 519 -13.76 12.03 -28.44
N ASN A 520 -13.43 10.98 -29.20
CA ASN A 520 -13.34 11.03 -30.66
C ASN A 520 -14.72 10.86 -31.31
N ARG A 521 -14.91 11.42 -32.51
CA ARG A 521 -16.19 11.40 -33.23
C ARG A 521 -16.05 10.84 -34.65
N ALA A 522 -17.02 10.01 -35.05
CA ALA A 522 -17.24 9.64 -36.45
C ALA A 522 -18.67 9.99 -36.88
N HIS A 523 -18.83 10.73 -37.98
CA HIS A 523 -20.15 11.07 -38.51
C HIS A 523 -20.89 9.91 -39.19
N ILE A 524 -20.27 8.72 -39.30
CA ILE A 524 -20.98 7.47 -39.59
C ILE A 524 -20.61 6.37 -38.58
N HIS A 525 -19.44 5.71 -38.69
CA HIS A 525 -19.15 4.47 -37.93
C HIS A 525 -17.82 4.50 -37.17
N GLY A 526 -17.80 3.96 -35.94
CA GLY A 526 -16.57 3.78 -35.16
C GLY A 526 -16.04 5.11 -34.63
N GLY A 527 -16.60 5.65 -33.55
CA GLY A 527 -16.14 6.94 -33.01
C GLY A 527 -14.69 6.90 -32.55
N GLY A 528 -14.32 5.86 -31.79
CA GLY A 528 -12.93 5.58 -31.42
C GLY A 528 -12.17 4.83 -32.52
N LEU A 529 -12.64 3.63 -32.89
CA LEU A 529 -11.99 2.73 -33.84
C LEU A 529 -12.97 2.16 -34.87
N TYR A 530 -12.63 2.27 -36.14
CA TYR A 530 -13.28 1.55 -37.24
C TYR A 530 -12.37 0.45 -37.79
N ASN A 531 -12.92 -0.75 -38.00
CA ASN A 531 -12.22 -1.86 -38.66
C ASN A 531 -13.06 -2.49 -39.78
N ASP A 532 -12.46 -2.60 -40.97
CA ASP A 532 -13.02 -3.32 -42.11
C ASP A 532 -11.94 -4.11 -42.87
N THR A 533 -12.11 -5.44 -42.93
CA THR A 533 -11.21 -6.34 -43.67
C THR A 533 -11.74 -6.73 -45.06
N THR A 534 -12.96 -6.31 -45.42
CA THR A 534 -13.66 -6.74 -46.65
C THR A 534 -12.89 -6.40 -47.92
N MET A 535 -12.27 -5.22 -47.99
CA MET A 535 -11.62 -4.71 -49.20
C MET A 535 -10.46 -5.60 -49.70
N PHE A 536 -9.79 -6.28 -48.77
CA PHE A 536 -8.60 -7.09 -49.04
C PHE A 536 -8.85 -8.60 -48.93
N GLY A 537 -10.11 -9.02 -48.77
CA GLY A 537 -10.51 -10.43 -48.74
C GLY A 537 -9.84 -11.27 -47.64
N ASN A 538 -9.41 -10.63 -46.55
CA ASN A 538 -8.67 -11.27 -45.47
C ASN A 538 -9.44 -11.16 -44.12
N ASN A 539 -8.99 -11.90 -43.10
CA ASN A 539 -9.58 -11.90 -41.75
C ASN A 539 -8.62 -11.29 -40.70
N ARG A 540 -7.63 -10.51 -41.14
CA ARG A 540 -6.63 -9.84 -40.28
C ARG A 540 -7.27 -8.59 -39.70
N ALA A 541 -7.43 -8.56 -38.39
CA ALA A 541 -8.06 -7.47 -37.66
C ALA A 541 -7.16 -7.00 -36.50
N PRO A 542 -7.36 -5.78 -35.96
CA PRO A 542 -6.63 -5.27 -34.80
C PRO A 542 -6.61 -6.23 -33.61
N ILE A 543 -5.48 -6.26 -32.91
CA ILE A 543 -5.32 -6.93 -31.61
C ILE A 543 -5.19 -5.84 -30.55
N LEU A 544 -6.11 -5.84 -29.58
CA LEU A 544 -6.16 -4.84 -28.51
C LEU A 544 -5.90 -5.52 -27.16
N THR A 545 -4.96 -4.95 -26.40
CA THR A 545 -4.61 -5.40 -25.05
C THR A 545 -4.49 -4.20 -24.12
N GLU A 546 -5.18 -4.21 -22.98
CA GLU A 546 -5.19 -3.09 -22.02
C GLU A 546 -5.66 -1.76 -22.66
N VAL A 547 -6.71 -1.81 -23.48
CA VAL A 547 -7.23 -0.65 -24.24
C VAL A 547 -8.47 -0.06 -23.59
N THR A 548 -8.57 1.28 -23.56
CA THR A 548 -9.76 1.99 -23.06
C THR A 548 -10.41 2.83 -24.15
N PHE A 549 -11.71 2.71 -24.31
CA PHE A 549 -12.55 3.62 -25.08
C PHE A 549 -13.47 4.39 -24.13
N TYR A 550 -13.29 5.72 -24.04
CA TYR A 550 -14.07 6.60 -23.17
C TYR A 550 -14.73 7.75 -23.94
N GLY A 551 -16.04 7.92 -23.79
CA GLY A 551 -16.75 9.11 -24.28
C GLY A 551 -16.80 9.30 -25.81
N ASN A 552 -16.43 8.29 -26.61
CA ASN A 552 -16.43 8.40 -28.08
C ASN A 552 -17.86 8.38 -28.65
N HIS A 553 -18.06 9.04 -29.80
CA HIS A 553 -19.36 9.17 -30.45
C HIS A 553 -19.35 8.70 -31.91
N ALA A 554 -20.39 7.97 -32.32
CA ALA A 554 -20.68 7.69 -33.71
C ALA A 554 -22.11 8.12 -34.06
N ASP A 555 -22.28 9.02 -35.03
CA ASP A 555 -23.61 9.51 -35.43
C ASP A 555 -24.49 8.37 -36.00
N ASN A 556 -23.92 7.24 -36.44
CA ASN A 556 -24.64 6.04 -36.89
C ASN A 556 -24.40 4.80 -35.98
N THR A 557 -23.28 4.06 -36.08
CA THR A 557 -23.09 2.83 -35.27
C THR A 557 -21.66 2.59 -34.78
N GLY A 558 -21.51 1.86 -33.68
CA GLY A 558 -20.21 1.56 -33.07
C GLY A 558 -19.62 2.80 -32.41
N GLY A 559 -20.23 3.28 -31.32
CA GLY A 559 -19.86 4.55 -30.68
C GLY A 559 -18.40 4.61 -30.26
N ALA A 560 -17.88 3.52 -29.69
CA ALA A 560 -16.43 3.33 -29.56
C ALA A 560 -15.83 2.50 -30.69
N LEU A 561 -16.32 1.28 -30.94
CA LEU A 561 -15.71 0.36 -31.91
C LEU A 561 -16.73 -0.17 -32.92
N TYR A 562 -16.42 -0.05 -34.21
CA TYR A 562 -17.16 -0.68 -35.29
C TYR A 562 -16.31 -1.75 -35.98
N ASN A 563 -16.74 -3.01 -35.93
CA ASN A 563 -16.10 -4.14 -36.61
C ASN A 563 -17.00 -4.67 -37.74
N ARG A 564 -16.64 -4.48 -39.02
CA ARG A 564 -17.44 -4.94 -40.16
C ARG A 564 -17.28 -6.45 -40.44
N MET A 565 -16.02 -6.85 -40.48
CA MET A 565 -15.47 -8.20 -40.67
C MET A 565 -14.11 -8.25 -39.97
N GLY A 566 -13.63 -9.45 -39.67
CA GLY A 566 -12.39 -9.66 -38.93
C GLY A 566 -12.63 -10.22 -37.52
N GLU A 567 -11.75 -11.14 -37.11
CA GLU A 567 -11.71 -11.68 -35.75
C GLU A 567 -10.89 -10.76 -34.84
N VAL A 568 -11.48 -9.63 -34.45
CA VAL A 568 -10.88 -8.71 -33.47
C VAL A 568 -10.69 -9.46 -32.14
N SER A 569 -9.48 -9.39 -31.59
CA SER A 569 -9.14 -9.97 -30.29
C SER A 569 -9.03 -8.86 -29.25
N LEU A 570 -9.90 -8.91 -28.24
CA LEU A 570 -9.94 -7.95 -27.14
C LEU A 570 -9.57 -8.67 -25.84
N THR A 571 -8.49 -8.23 -25.19
CA THR A 571 -8.06 -8.73 -23.88
C THR A 571 -7.86 -7.55 -22.94
N ASP A 572 -8.50 -7.57 -21.77
CA ASP A 572 -8.40 -6.50 -20.78
C ASP A 572 -8.80 -5.13 -21.38
N VAL A 573 -10.06 -5.01 -21.83
CA VAL A 573 -10.57 -3.82 -22.55
C VAL A 573 -11.76 -3.17 -21.85
N THR A 574 -11.76 -1.84 -21.75
CA THR A 574 -12.90 -1.06 -21.23
C THR A 574 -13.56 -0.25 -22.34
N PHE A 575 -14.88 -0.38 -22.47
CA PHE A 575 -15.76 0.52 -23.21
C PHE A 575 -16.64 1.26 -22.21
N SER A 576 -16.38 2.55 -21.95
CA SER A 576 -17.14 3.33 -20.97
C SER A 576 -17.72 4.63 -21.55
N ALA A 577 -18.99 4.91 -21.28
CA ALA A 577 -19.70 6.14 -21.65
C ALA A 577 -19.67 6.52 -23.16
N ASN A 578 -19.44 5.55 -24.06
CA ASN A 578 -19.46 5.78 -25.50
C ASN A 578 -20.90 5.75 -26.04
N SER A 579 -21.15 6.40 -27.18
CA SER A 579 -22.51 6.60 -27.70
C SER A 579 -22.65 6.44 -29.21
N ALA A 580 -23.72 5.77 -29.64
CA ALA A 580 -24.07 5.58 -31.05
C ALA A 580 -25.47 6.15 -31.35
N GLY A 581 -25.63 6.83 -32.49
CA GLY A 581 -26.92 7.39 -32.93
C GLY A 581 -27.98 6.33 -33.27
N ASN A 582 -27.55 5.14 -33.71
CA ASN A 582 -28.37 3.95 -33.91
C ASN A 582 -27.86 2.81 -33.01
N ASP A 583 -27.04 1.89 -33.51
CA ASP A 583 -26.74 0.62 -32.85
C ASP A 583 -25.28 0.47 -32.36
N GLY A 584 -25.08 -0.25 -31.26
CA GLY A 584 -23.74 -0.59 -30.75
C GLY A 584 -23.05 0.60 -30.08
N GLY A 585 -23.54 1.04 -28.91
CA GLY A 585 -23.02 2.23 -28.21
C GLY A 585 -21.56 2.09 -27.79
N GLY A 586 -21.20 0.97 -27.16
CA GLY A 586 -19.81 0.56 -26.98
C GLY A 586 -19.24 -0.05 -28.27
N MET A 587 -19.76 -1.22 -28.66
CA MET A 587 -19.27 -1.97 -29.82
C MET A 587 -20.40 -2.36 -30.77
N TYR A 588 -20.17 -2.19 -32.07
CA TYR A 588 -20.91 -2.84 -33.15
C TYR A 588 -20.03 -3.97 -33.72
N ASN A 589 -20.54 -5.20 -33.72
CA ASN A 589 -19.95 -6.33 -34.43
C ASN A 589 -20.86 -6.76 -35.59
N GLY A 590 -20.31 -6.72 -36.80
CA GLY A 590 -20.86 -7.37 -37.97
C GLY A 590 -20.48 -8.85 -38.03
N THR A 591 -19.92 -9.26 -39.17
CA THR A 591 -19.88 -10.68 -39.57
C THR A 591 -18.61 -11.45 -39.16
N GLY A 592 -17.67 -10.81 -38.46
CA GLY A 592 -16.52 -11.48 -37.84
C GLY A 592 -16.87 -12.10 -36.48
N GLY A 593 -16.09 -13.08 -36.02
CA GLY A 593 -16.29 -13.77 -34.73
C GLY A 593 -15.30 -13.36 -33.64
N PRO A 594 -15.41 -12.16 -33.05
CA PRO A 594 -14.42 -11.66 -32.11
C PRO A 594 -14.38 -12.47 -30.80
N LEU A 595 -13.21 -12.46 -30.17
CA LEU A 595 -12.96 -13.05 -28.86
C LEU A 595 -12.73 -11.93 -27.85
N LEU A 596 -13.59 -11.87 -26.83
CA LEU A 596 -13.51 -10.91 -25.72
C LEU A 596 -13.18 -11.67 -24.44
N THR A 597 -12.02 -11.37 -23.86
CA THR A 597 -11.59 -11.89 -22.56
C THR A 597 -11.33 -10.72 -21.61
N ASN A 598 -11.93 -10.75 -20.42
CA ASN A 598 -11.81 -9.67 -19.43
C ASN A 598 -12.20 -8.29 -20.00
N VAL A 599 -13.47 -8.13 -20.40
CA VAL A 599 -13.94 -6.89 -21.05
C VAL A 599 -15.05 -6.25 -20.22
N THR A 600 -15.02 -4.92 -20.09
CA THR A 600 -16.09 -4.14 -19.44
C THR A 600 -16.80 -3.26 -20.47
N PHE A 601 -18.13 -3.29 -20.46
CA PHE A 601 -18.98 -2.29 -21.09
C PHE A 601 -19.74 -1.54 -19.99
N SER A 602 -19.46 -0.26 -19.75
CA SER A 602 -20.04 0.54 -18.67
C SER A 602 -20.72 1.83 -19.17
N GLY A 603 -22.02 1.98 -18.97
CA GLY A 603 -22.75 3.21 -19.23
C GLY A 603 -22.79 3.68 -20.70
N ASN A 604 -22.57 2.77 -21.67
CA ASN A 604 -22.63 3.12 -23.09
C ASN A 604 -24.09 3.25 -23.57
N TYR A 605 -24.32 4.05 -24.62
CA TYR A 605 -25.66 4.41 -25.11
C TYR A 605 -25.85 4.10 -26.61
N ALA A 606 -26.96 3.46 -26.97
CA ALA A 606 -27.39 3.24 -28.35
C ALA A 606 -28.76 3.90 -28.61
N GLY A 607 -28.85 4.73 -29.66
CA GLY A 607 -30.09 5.37 -30.09
C GLY A 607 -31.17 4.40 -30.59
N HIS A 608 -30.81 3.16 -30.94
CA HIS A 608 -31.70 2.05 -31.21
C HIS A 608 -31.34 0.82 -30.35
N ASN A 609 -30.42 -0.05 -30.78
CA ASN A 609 -30.19 -1.36 -30.15
C ASN A 609 -28.72 -1.62 -29.74
N GLY A 610 -28.50 -2.46 -28.72
CA GLY A 610 -27.15 -2.88 -28.31
C GLY A 610 -26.36 -1.75 -27.63
N GLY A 611 -26.81 -1.29 -26.46
CA GLY A 611 -26.18 -0.16 -25.75
C GLY A 611 -24.71 -0.42 -25.45
N GLY A 612 -24.39 -1.56 -24.83
CA GLY A 612 -23.01 -2.03 -24.68
C GLY A 612 -22.49 -2.63 -25.99
N LEU A 613 -23.16 -3.67 -26.48
CA LEU A 613 -22.78 -4.42 -27.68
C LEU A 613 -23.99 -4.69 -28.60
N TYR A 614 -23.87 -4.33 -29.87
CA TYR A 614 -24.73 -4.83 -30.95
C TYR A 614 -23.99 -5.87 -31.79
N ASN A 615 -24.60 -7.03 -32.03
CA ASN A 615 -23.97 -8.14 -32.75
C ASN A 615 -24.87 -8.67 -33.88
N TYR A 616 -24.36 -8.65 -35.12
CA TYR A 616 -25.15 -8.80 -36.35
C TYR A 616 -24.50 -9.77 -37.34
N TYR A 617 -25.14 -10.93 -37.53
CA TYR A 617 -24.64 -11.97 -38.44
C TYR A 617 -25.61 -12.26 -39.58
N HIS A 618 -25.06 -12.75 -40.69
CA HIS A 618 -25.84 -13.24 -41.82
C HIS A 618 -25.59 -14.73 -42.05
N ASN A 619 -26.46 -15.57 -41.48
CA ASN A 619 -26.57 -17.01 -41.79
C ASN A 619 -25.28 -17.85 -41.59
N ILE A 620 -24.41 -17.49 -40.64
CA ILE A 620 -23.22 -18.28 -40.28
C ILE A 620 -23.37 -18.95 -38.91
N ALA A 621 -22.74 -20.11 -38.73
CA ALA A 621 -22.87 -20.92 -37.52
C ALA A 621 -21.92 -20.50 -36.38
N SER A 622 -21.01 -19.56 -36.64
CA SER A 622 -20.15 -18.91 -35.65
C SER A 622 -20.88 -17.79 -34.91
N GLY A 623 -20.32 -17.37 -33.78
CA GLY A 623 -20.80 -16.24 -33.00
C GLY A 623 -19.66 -15.67 -32.14
N ILE A 624 -19.92 -14.52 -31.52
CA ILE A 624 -18.99 -13.87 -30.59
C ILE A 624 -18.79 -14.75 -29.34
N VAL A 625 -17.54 -14.80 -28.84
CA VAL A 625 -17.17 -15.53 -27.62
C VAL A 625 -16.83 -14.52 -26.52
N LEU A 626 -17.58 -14.56 -25.42
CA LEU A 626 -17.41 -13.70 -24.25
C LEU A 626 -16.95 -14.55 -23.06
N THR A 627 -15.79 -14.22 -22.49
CA THR A 627 -15.22 -14.88 -21.30
C THR A 627 -14.84 -13.83 -20.25
N ASN A 628 -15.33 -13.96 -19.01
CA ASN A 628 -15.07 -13.00 -17.92
C ASN A 628 -15.45 -11.55 -18.31
N VAL A 629 -16.67 -11.34 -18.83
CA VAL A 629 -17.12 -10.02 -19.36
C VAL A 629 -18.19 -9.40 -18.47
N THR A 630 -18.11 -8.09 -18.23
CA THR A 630 -19.10 -7.33 -17.45
C THR A 630 -19.81 -6.27 -18.32
N PHE A 631 -21.13 -6.21 -18.21
CA PHE A 631 -21.99 -5.16 -18.77
C PHE A 631 -22.71 -4.43 -17.63
N SER A 632 -22.34 -3.16 -17.41
CA SER A 632 -22.88 -2.26 -16.38
C SER A 632 -23.65 -1.10 -17.02
N ASP A 633 -24.90 -0.87 -16.61
CA ASP A 633 -25.62 0.40 -16.85
C ASP A 633 -25.75 0.86 -18.32
N ASN A 634 -25.53 -0.03 -19.29
CA ASN A 634 -25.61 0.32 -20.71
C ASN A 634 -27.07 0.44 -21.14
N THR A 635 -27.36 1.38 -22.05
CA THR A 635 -28.74 1.75 -22.39
C THR A 635 -28.99 1.76 -23.90
N ALA A 636 -30.17 1.30 -24.29
CA ALA A 636 -30.66 1.27 -25.67
C ALA A 636 -32.10 1.80 -25.72
N THR A 637 -32.47 2.65 -26.68
CA THR A 637 -33.86 3.15 -26.74
C THR A 637 -34.86 2.07 -27.15
N GLU A 638 -34.42 1.11 -27.97
CA GLU A 638 -35.21 -0.04 -28.38
C GLU A 638 -34.86 -1.29 -27.57
N SER A 639 -33.79 -2.01 -27.92
CA SER A 639 -33.58 -3.39 -27.41
C SER A 639 -32.12 -3.75 -27.13
N GLY A 640 -31.89 -4.67 -26.19
CA GLY A 640 -30.55 -5.16 -25.87
C GLY A 640 -29.67 -4.08 -25.21
N GLY A 641 -30.05 -3.62 -24.01
CA GLY A 641 -29.35 -2.55 -23.30
C GLY A 641 -27.87 -2.87 -23.07
N GLY A 642 -27.59 -4.02 -22.47
CA GLY A 642 -26.24 -4.59 -22.37
C GLY A 642 -25.78 -5.15 -23.72
N MET A 643 -26.51 -6.13 -24.24
CA MET A 643 -26.20 -6.78 -25.51
C MET A 643 -27.44 -7.07 -26.37
N PHE A 644 -27.32 -6.86 -27.68
CA PHE A 644 -28.26 -7.31 -28.71
C PHE A 644 -27.58 -8.32 -29.65
N ASN A 645 -28.24 -9.44 -29.97
CA ASN A 645 -27.83 -10.40 -30.99
C ASN A 645 -28.94 -10.59 -32.05
N SER A 646 -28.62 -10.38 -33.33
CA SER A 646 -29.57 -10.64 -34.43
C SER A 646 -29.72 -12.14 -34.70
N ASP A 647 -28.70 -12.77 -35.29
CA ASP A 647 -28.81 -14.11 -35.90
C ASP A 647 -27.54 -14.97 -35.70
N GLY A 648 -26.65 -14.56 -34.78
CA GLY A 648 -25.45 -15.31 -34.42
C GLY A 648 -25.69 -16.40 -33.38
N SER A 649 -24.69 -17.27 -33.19
CA SER A 649 -24.69 -18.25 -32.10
C SER A 649 -23.64 -17.90 -31.02
N PRO A 650 -23.88 -16.84 -30.21
CA PRO A 650 -22.90 -16.36 -29.24
C PRO A 650 -22.72 -17.32 -28.06
N VAL A 651 -21.49 -17.38 -27.53
CA VAL A 651 -21.09 -18.23 -26.40
C VAL A 651 -20.61 -17.36 -25.26
N LEU A 652 -21.34 -17.37 -24.15
CA LEU A 652 -21.06 -16.58 -22.95
C LEU A 652 -20.64 -17.53 -21.82
N THR A 653 -19.43 -17.33 -21.30
CA THR A 653 -18.88 -18.07 -20.14
C THR A 653 -18.44 -17.07 -19.08
N ASN A 654 -18.94 -17.20 -17.85
CA ASN A 654 -18.59 -16.29 -16.73
C ASN A 654 -18.85 -14.81 -17.09
N VAL A 655 -20.08 -14.46 -17.46
CA VAL A 655 -20.45 -13.09 -17.89
C VAL A 655 -21.46 -12.50 -16.91
N THR A 656 -21.36 -11.19 -16.62
CA THR A 656 -22.28 -10.49 -15.70
C THR A 656 -22.92 -9.28 -16.36
N PHE A 657 -24.24 -9.27 -16.45
CA PHE A 657 -25.06 -8.11 -16.83
C PHE A 657 -25.79 -7.57 -15.60
N SER A 658 -25.63 -6.28 -15.30
CA SER A 658 -26.36 -5.59 -14.22
C SER A 658 -26.59 -4.11 -14.55
N GLY A 659 -27.74 -3.55 -14.15
CA GLY A 659 -28.09 -2.12 -14.34
C GLY A 659 -28.48 -1.70 -15.76
N ASN A 660 -28.28 -2.56 -16.76
CA ASN A 660 -28.54 -2.25 -18.17
C ASN A 660 -30.04 -2.04 -18.48
N GLY A 661 -30.37 -1.25 -19.50
CA GLY A 661 -31.75 -0.85 -19.80
C GLY A 661 -32.10 -0.80 -21.28
N ALA A 662 -33.29 -1.28 -21.63
CA ALA A 662 -33.87 -1.20 -22.97
C ALA A 662 -35.31 -0.67 -22.92
N GLY A 663 -35.69 0.22 -23.84
CA GLY A 663 -37.04 0.80 -23.85
C GLY A 663 -38.15 -0.21 -24.23
N ASN A 664 -37.84 -1.19 -25.08
CA ASN A 664 -38.77 -2.24 -25.52
C ASN A 664 -38.50 -3.60 -24.83
N SER A 665 -37.29 -4.16 -24.95
CA SER A 665 -37.02 -5.54 -24.52
C SER A 665 -35.53 -5.88 -24.35
N GLY A 666 -35.21 -6.72 -23.37
CA GLY A 666 -33.86 -7.22 -23.07
C GLY A 666 -32.94 -6.10 -22.59
N GLY A 667 -33.19 -5.58 -21.39
CA GLY A 667 -32.31 -4.62 -20.72
C GLY A 667 -30.91 -5.19 -20.55
N GLY A 668 -30.77 -6.39 -20.00
CA GLY A 668 -29.50 -7.13 -19.99
C GLY A 668 -29.13 -7.63 -21.38
N LEU A 669 -29.90 -8.58 -21.90
CA LEU A 669 -29.62 -9.29 -23.15
C LEU A 669 -30.90 -9.48 -24.00
N LEU A 670 -30.80 -9.18 -25.30
CA LEU A 670 -31.76 -9.67 -26.30
C LEU A 670 -31.08 -10.56 -27.36
N THR A 671 -31.71 -11.70 -27.69
CA THR A 671 -31.35 -12.52 -28.86
C THR A 671 -32.56 -12.77 -29.74
N TYR A 672 -32.53 -12.31 -30.99
CA TYR A 672 -33.68 -12.42 -31.90
C TYR A 672 -33.76 -13.84 -32.51
N SER A 673 -32.66 -14.30 -33.10
CA SER A 673 -32.49 -15.65 -33.63
C SER A 673 -31.07 -16.21 -33.32
N GLY A 674 -30.71 -17.34 -33.94
CA GLY A 674 -29.46 -18.06 -33.68
C GLY A 674 -29.49 -18.95 -32.42
N ARG A 675 -28.33 -19.43 -31.99
CA ARG A 675 -28.19 -20.42 -30.89
C ARG A 675 -27.36 -19.85 -29.73
N LEU A 676 -28.04 -19.21 -28.78
CA LEU A 676 -27.42 -18.63 -27.58
C LEU A 676 -26.97 -19.73 -26.61
N MET A 677 -25.68 -19.72 -26.23
CA MET A 677 -25.11 -20.59 -25.19
C MET A 677 -24.72 -19.77 -23.95
N LEU A 678 -25.33 -20.08 -22.80
CA LEU A 678 -25.02 -19.44 -21.51
C LEU A 678 -24.42 -20.47 -20.52
N THR A 679 -23.23 -20.19 -20.00
CA THR A 679 -22.59 -20.92 -18.90
C THR A 679 -22.10 -19.96 -17.83
N ASN A 680 -22.47 -20.18 -16.56
CA ASN A 680 -22.06 -19.34 -15.44
C ASN A 680 -22.35 -17.84 -15.68
N VAL A 681 -23.50 -17.49 -16.29
CA VAL A 681 -23.87 -16.10 -16.61
C VAL A 681 -24.83 -15.54 -15.56
N ILE A 682 -24.57 -14.31 -15.07
CA ILE A 682 -25.52 -13.49 -14.31
C ILE A 682 -26.21 -12.50 -15.26
N ILE A 683 -27.53 -12.39 -15.20
CA ILE A 683 -28.30 -11.28 -15.80
C ILE A 683 -29.33 -10.81 -14.77
N ALA A 684 -29.21 -9.56 -14.30
CA ALA A 684 -30.04 -9.03 -13.20
C ALA A 684 -30.12 -7.50 -13.20
N ASN A 685 -30.88 -6.93 -12.26
CA ASN A 685 -30.98 -5.49 -12.01
C ASN A 685 -31.30 -4.63 -13.26
N SER A 686 -31.93 -5.20 -14.30
CA SER A 686 -32.17 -4.46 -15.55
C SER A 686 -33.19 -3.33 -15.34
N ILE A 687 -32.79 -2.09 -15.59
CA ILE A 687 -33.61 -0.90 -15.25
C ILE A 687 -34.86 -0.74 -16.14
N ALA A 688 -34.85 -1.34 -17.33
CA ALA A 688 -35.98 -1.38 -18.26
C ALA A 688 -35.83 -2.55 -19.25
N GLY A 689 -36.95 -3.08 -19.76
CA GLY A 689 -36.97 -4.12 -20.81
C GLY A 689 -36.86 -5.57 -20.33
N GLY A 690 -36.67 -5.82 -19.03
CA GLY A 690 -36.49 -7.17 -18.45
C GLY A 690 -35.10 -7.75 -18.73
N ASP A 691 -34.67 -8.77 -17.97
CA ASP A 691 -33.27 -9.23 -18.02
C ASP A 691 -32.86 -9.87 -19.36
N CYS A 692 -33.54 -10.93 -19.77
CA CYS A 692 -33.16 -11.75 -20.92
C CYS A 692 -34.36 -12.09 -21.81
N VAL A 693 -34.39 -11.54 -23.02
CA VAL A 693 -35.48 -11.76 -24.00
C VAL A 693 -34.93 -12.46 -25.23
N GLY A 694 -35.60 -13.52 -25.71
CA GLY A 694 -35.23 -14.13 -26.97
C GLY A 694 -35.75 -15.53 -27.24
N THR A 695 -35.38 -16.06 -28.40
CA THR A 695 -35.65 -17.45 -28.81
C THR A 695 -34.37 -18.13 -29.29
N GLY A 696 -34.31 -19.46 -29.25
CA GLY A 696 -33.16 -20.23 -29.76
C GLY A 696 -32.10 -20.66 -28.74
N LEU A 697 -32.35 -20.53 -27.43
CA LEU A 697 -31.44 -20.97 -26.37
C LEU A 697 -30.99 -22.45 -26.54
N ASP A 698 -29.68 -22.68 -26.39
CA ASP A 698 -29.10 -24.02 -26.41
C ASP A 698 -29.49 -24.85 -25.18
N ARG A 699 -29.79 -26.13 -25.40
CA ARG A 699 -29.95 -27.17 -24.37
C ARG A 699 -28.68 -27.40 -23.55
N ALA A 700 -27.52 -27.03 -24.07
CA ALA A 700 -26.25 -27.04 -23.36
C ALA A 700 -26.13 -25.93 -22.30
N SER A 701 -27.02 -24.93 -22.29
CA SER A 701 -26.96 -23.84 -21.30
C SER A 701 -27.27 -24.33 -19.89
N HIS A 702 -26.39 -24.03 -18.95
CA HIS A 702 -26.42 -24.54 -17.58
C HIS A 702 -25.74 -23.60 -16.57
N ASN A 703 -26.15 -23.69 -15.31
CA ASN A 703 -25.59 -22.94 -14.17
C ASN A 703 -25.60 -21.41 -14.36
N ASN A 704 -26.68 -20.84 -14.89
CA ASN A 704 -26.86 -19.38 -15.03
C ASN A 704 -27.82 -18.83 -13.98
N LEU A 705 -27.68 -17.56 -13.63
CA LEU A 705 -28.53 -16.83 -12.69
C LEU A 705 -29.26 -15.70 -13.42
N ILE A 706 -30.59 -15.72 -13.41
CA ILE A 706 -31.42 -14.60 -13.92
C ILE A 706 -32.43 -14.16 -12.86
N GLU A 707 -32.47 -12.86 -12.58
CA GLU A 707 -33.34 -12.29 -11.54
C GLU A 707 -34.81 -12.23 -12.01
N ASP A 708 -35.08 -11.71 -13.20
CA ASP A 708 -36.43 -11.64 -13.78
C ASP A 708 -36.90 -13.00 -14.31
N SER A 709 -37.70 -13.69 -13.47
CA SER A 709 -38.35 -14.96 -13.84
C SER A 709 -39.33 -14.90 -15.02
N THR A 710 -39.73 -13.70 -15.48
CA THR A 710 -40.60 -13.52 -16.65
C THR A 710 -39.81 -13.26 -17.93
N HIS A 711 -38.60 -12.71 -17.83
CA HIS A 711 -37.67 -12.47 -18.95
C HIS A 711 -36.35 -13.23 -18.72
N ALA A 712 -36.43 -14.56 -18.83
CA ALA A 712 -35.32 -15.48 -18.56
C ALA A 712 -34.79 -16.22 -19.82
N CYS A 713 -35.00 -15.71 -21.03
CA CYS A 713 -34.64 -16.35 -22.31
C CYS A 713 -35.12 -17.82 -22.46
N GLY A 714 -36.21 -18.20 -21.78
CA GLY A 714 -36.74 -19.57 -21.75
C GLY A 714 -36.04 -20.54 -20.80
N LEU A 715 -35.07 -20.08 -19.99
CA LEU A 715 -34.52 -20.87 -18.87
C LEU A 715 -35.59 -21.11 -17.80
N THR A 716 -35.41 -22.18 -17.01
CA THR A 716 -36.35 -22.61 -15.96
C THR A 716 -35.57 -22.91 -14.68
N ASN A 717 -36.06 -22.38 -13.55
CA ASN A 717 -35.41 -22.54 -12.24
C ASN A 717 -35.18 -24.02 -11.89
N GLY A 718 -33.98 -24.36 -11.39
CA GLY A 718 -33.57 -25.71 -11.02
C GLY A 718 -33.26 -26.66 -12.19
N SER A 719 -33.62 -26.32 -13.43
CA SER A 719 -33.24 -27.10 -14.62
C SER A 719 -31.80 -26.81 -14.99
N ASN A 720 -30.98 -27.83 -15.25
CA ASN A 720 -29.54 -27.68 -15.58
C ASN A 720 -28.77 -26.76 -14.60
N GLY A 721 -29.10 -26.77 -13.30
CA GLY A 721 -28.47 -25.91 -12.29
C GLY A 721 -28.76 -24.40 -12.42
N ASN A 722 -29.66 -23.98 -13.31
CA ASN A 722 -30.00 -22.56 -13.48
C ASN A 722 -30.84 -22.03 -12.29
N ILE A 723 -30.52 -20.82 -11.85
CA ILE A 723 -31.15 -20.11 -10.73
C ILE A 723 -31.99 -18.97 -11.31
N ILE A 724 -33.31 -19.13 -11.35
CA ILE A 724 -34.21 -18.17 -12.00
C ILE A 724 -35.21 -17.62 -10.98
N GLY A 725 -35.37 -16.29 -10.91
CA GLY A 725 -36.26 -15.62 -9.96
C GLY A 725 -35.60 -15.26 -8.63
N GLN A 726 -34.28 -15.06 -8.58
CA GLN A 726 -33.54 -14.71 -7.36
C GLN A 726 -32.49 -13.63 -7.63
N ALA A 727 -32.39 -12.65 -6.74
CA ALA A 727 -31.40 -11.57 -6.84
C ALA A 727 -29.96 -12.09 -6.62
N PRO A 728 -28.98 -11.71 -7.46
CA PRO A 728 -27.59 -12.16 -7.34
C PRO A 728 -26.81 -11.54 -6.18
N GLN A 729 -27.33 -10.51 -5.50
CA GLN A 729 -26.63 -9.79 -4.41
C GLN A 729 -25.23 -9.30 -4.85
N LEU A 730 -25.19 -8.45 -5.88
CA LEU A 730 -23.96 -7.80 -6.34
C LEU A 730 -23.61 -6.58 -5.48
N GLY A 731 -22.31 -6.31 -5.33
CA GLY A 731 -21.79 -5.02 -4.88
C GLY A 731 -21.87 -3.95 -5.98
N PRO A 732 -21.30 -2.75 -5.77
CA PRO A 732 -21.14 -1.77 -6.83
C PRO A 732 -20.11 -2.24 -7.87
N LEU A 733 -20.23 -1.78 -9.13
CA LEU A 733 -19.15 -1.94 -10.11
C LEU A 733 -17.87 -1.34 -9.53
N THR A 734 -16.80 -2.13 -9.49
CA THR A 734 -15.54 -1.78 -8.83
C THR A 734 -14.37 -2.03 -9.77
N ASP A 735 -13.48 -1.05 -9.92
CA ASP A 735 -12.23 -1.19 -10.65
C ASP A 735 -11.19 -1.92 -9.77
N TYR A 736 -10.62 -3.01 -10.30
CA TYR A 736 -9.61 -3.81 -9.62
C TYR A 736 -8.18 -3.59 -10.14
N GLY A 737 -7.96 -2.56 -10.96
CA GLY A 737 -6.62 -2.15 -11.40
C GLY A 737 -6.45 -2.17 -12.91
N GLY A 738 -7.27 -1.41 -13.65
CA GLY A 738 -6.98 -1.04 -15.04
C GLY A 738 -8.02 -1.48 -16.07
N PRO A 739 -7.71 -1.33 -17.37
CA PRO A 739 -8.63 -1.63 -18.46
C PRO A 739 -9.15 -3.07 -18.39
N GLY A 740 -10.44 -3.26 -18.62
CA GLY A 740 -11.12 -4.55 -18.50
C GLY A 740 -11.27 -5.11 -17.08
N LYS A 741 -10.71 -4.48 -16.03
CA LYS A 741 -10.76 -4.99 -14.63
C LYS A 741 -11.97 -4.53 -13.82
N GLN A 742 -12.92 -3.81 -14.42
CA GLN A 742 -14.12 -3.31 -13.76
C GLN A 742 -15.21 -4.40 -13.70
N VAL A 743 -15.53 -4.84 -12.49
CA VAL A 743 -16.43 -5.99 -12.26
C VAL A 743 -17.28 -5.79 -10.99
N PHE A 744 -18.44 -6.46 -10.97
CA PHE A 744 -19.32 -6.52 -9.81
C PHE A 744 -18.86 -7.59 -8.80
N PRO A 745 -18.52 -7.25 -7.55
CA PRO A 745 -18.19 -8.23 -6.52
C PRO A 745 -19.43 -8.99 -6.05
N LEU A 746 -19.29 -10.29 -5.74
CA LEU A 746 -20.37 -11.06 -5.11
C LEU A 746 -20.43 -10.77 -3.60
N LEU A 747 -21.60 -10.37 -3.09
CA LEU A 747 -21.78 -10.11 -1.67
C LEU A 747 -21.99 -11.41 -0.89
N LEU A 748 -21.62 -11.37 0.39
CA LEU A 748 -21.64 -12.51 1.29
C LEU A 748 -23.07 -13.04 1.51
N GLY A 749 -23.41 -14.15 0.84
CA GLY A 749 -24.77 -14.72 0.83
C GLY A 749 -25.46 -14.71 -0.53
N SER A 750 -24.76 -14.22 -1.57
CA SER A 750 -25.16 -14.36 -2.97
C SER A 750 -25.43 -15.83 -3.34
N PRO A 751 -26.53 -16.12 -4.06
CA PRO A 751 -26.80 -17.45 -4.59
C PRO A 751 -25.95 -17.82 -5.83
N ALA A 752 -25.04 -16.95 -6.27
CA ALA A 752 -24.07 -17.24 -7.33
C ALA A 752 -22.79 -17.94 -6.82
N ILE A 753 -22.49 -17.81 -5.52
CA ILE A 753 -21.28 -18.35 -4.90
C ILE A 753 -21.35 -19.88 -4.86
N ASP A 754 -20.29 -20.55 -5.33
CA ASP A 754 -20.20 -22.02 -5.42
C ASP A 754 -21.38 -22.67 -6.20
N ALA A 755 -22.01 -21.93 -7.12
CA ALA A 755 -23.21 -22.36 -7.85
C ALA A 755 -22.99 -22.60 -9.36
N GLY A 756 -21.81 -22.23 -9.89
CA GLY A 756 -21.43 -22.43 -11.29
C GLY A 756 -21.04 -23.87 -11.60
N THR A 757 -20.45 -24.07 -12.79
CA THR A 757 -19.79 -25.31 -13.17
C THR A 757 -18.31 -25.08 -13.47
N ASN A 758 -17.50 -26.11 -13.23
CA ASN A 758 -16.08 -26.14 -13.57
C ASN A 758 -15.84 -26.48 -15.06
N THR A 759 -16.88 -26.90 -15.80
CA THR A 759 -16.79 -27.12 -17.25
C THR A 759 -16.45 -25.82 -17.98
N ASN A 760 -15.33 -25.81 -18.71
CA ASN A 760 -14.80 -24.64 -19.44
C ASN A 760 -14.51 -23.40 -18.55
N CYS A 761 -14.41 -23.58 -17.23
CA CYS A 761 -14.09 -22.47 -16.34
C CYS A 761 -12.61 -22.04 -16.51
N PRO A 762 -12.31 -20.75 -16.76
CA PRO A 762 -10.93 -20.26 -16.90
C PRO A 762 -10.18 -20.28 -15.57
N ALA A 763 -8.85 -20.32 -15.63
CA ALA A 763 -7.99 -20.36 -14.44
C ALA A 763 -7.98 -19.05 -13.61
N THR A 764 -8.57 -17.98 -14.13
CA THR A 764 -8.75 -16.69 -13.43
C THR A 764 -10.11 -16.07 -13.71
N ASP A 765 -10.57 -15.19 -12.81
CA ASP A 765 -11.71 -14.29 -13.02
C ASP A 765 -11.32 -13.03 -13.82
N GLN A 766 -12.26 -12.11 -14.03
CA GLN A 766 -12.03 -10.86 -14.80
C GLN A 766 -10.88 -9.99 -14.22
N ARG A 767 -10.65 -10.07 -12.91
CA ARG A 767 -9.60 -9.30 -12.21
C ARG A 767 -8.22 -9.93 -12.38
N GLY A 768 -8.15 -11.18 -12.82
CA GLY A 768 -6.95 -12.02 -12.76
C GLY A 768 -6.78 -12.76 -11.43
N ALA A 769 -7.78 -12.75 -10.54
CA ALA A 769 -7.77 -13.58 -9.34
C ALA A 769 -7.97 -15.06 -9.72
N ALA A 770 -7.38 -15.98 -8.95
CA ALA A 770 -7.46 -17.42 -9.25
C ALA A 770 -8.92 -17.94 -9.24
N ARG A 771 -9.20 -18.97 -10.06
CA ARG A 771 -10.54 -19.55 -10.23
C ARG A 771 -10.45 -21.04 -10.60
N PRO A 772 -11.29 -21.94 -10.04
CA PRO A 772 -12.25 -21.72 -8.94
C PRO A 772 -11.59 -21.48 -7.57
N VAL A 773 -12.32 -20.81 -6.66
CA VAL A 773 -11.98 -20.69 -5.22
C VAL A 773 -13.13 -21.24 -4.37
N GLY A 774 -13.33 -22.56 -4.45
CA GLY A 774 -14.43 -23.26 -3.78
C GLY A 774 -14.47 -24.73 -4.13
N ALA A 775 -15.67 -25.30 -4.11
CA ALA A 775 -15.96 -26.60 -4.73
C ALA A 775 -16.23 -26.46 -6.25
N THR A 776 -16.83 -25.35 -6.66
CA THR A 776 -17.18 -25.02 -8.04
C THR A 776 -17.02 -23.53 -8.31
N CYS A 777 -16.70 -23.16 -9.56
CA CYS A 777 -16.63 -21.75 -9.96
C CYS A 777 -17.91 -20.98 -9.62
N ASP A 778 -17.78 -19.70 -9.31
CA ASP A 778 -18.93 -18.82 -9.13
C ASP A 778 -19.64 -18.53 -10.46
N ILE A 779 -20.93 -18.21 -10.38
CA ILE A 779 -21.67 -17.68 -11.53
C ILE A 779 -21.26 -16.20 -11.72
N GLY A 780 -20.85 -15.82 -12.92
CA GLY A 780 -20.50 -14.45 -13.30
C GLY A 780 -19.00 -14.20 -13.50
N ALA A 781 -18.66 -12.96 -13.85
CA ALA A 781 -17.30 -12.55 -14.21
C ALA A 781 -16.32 -12.43 -13.01
N TYR A 782 -16.84 -12.43 -11.78
CA TYR A 782 -16.10 -12.36 -10.52
C TYR A 782 -16.04 -13.74 -9.82
N GLU A 783 -14.92 -14.07 -9.19
CA GLU A 783 -14.79 -15.21 -8.27
C GLU A 783 -14.50 -14.70 -6.85
N LEU A 784 -15.19 -15.22 -5.83
CA LEU A 784 -14.99 -14.85 -4.44
C LEU A 784 -13.72 -15.49 -3.86
N ASP A 785 -12.61 -14.77 -4.01
CA ASP A 785 -11.26 -15.15 -3.58
C ASP A 785 -11.06 -15.50 -2.09
N THR A 786 -12.06 -15.28 -1.23
CA THR A 786 -11.91 -15.39 0.23
C THR A 786 -13.11 -16.03 0.94
N PHE A 787 -12.88 -17.21 1.52
CA PHE A 787 -13.74 -17.78 2.56
C PHE A 787 -12.95 -18.26 3.79
N SER A 788 -13.60 -18.31 4.96
CA SER A 788 -12.93 -18.69 6.21
C SER A 788 -13.87 -19.34 7.24
N LEU A 789 -13.30 -20.25 8.05
CA LEU A 789 -13.83 -20.52 9.39
C LEU A 789 -13.11 -19.63 10.41
N ALA A 790 -13.77 -18.53 10.78
CA ALA A 790 -13.35 -17.71 11.91
C ALA A 790 -13.73 -18.43 13.22
N ILE A 791 -12.72 -18.75 14.04
CA ILE A 791 -12.92 -19.32 15.38
C ILE A 791 -12.59 -18.25 16.44
N ALA A 792 -13.46 -18.13 17.43
CA ALA A 792 -13.27 -17.30 18.62
C ALA A 792 -13.46 -18.15 19.88
N LYS A 793 -12.67 -17.87 20.92
CA LYS A 793 -12.76 -18.56 22.21
C LYS A 793 -12.74 -17.54 23.35
N SER A 794 -13.63 -17.72 24.32
CA SER A 794 -13.70 -16.91 25.53
C SER A 794 -13.92 -17.80 26.76
N ALA A 795 -13.63 -17.26 27.94
CA ALA A 795 -14.21 -17.72 29.20
C ALA A 795 -15.32 -16.74 29.62
N ASP A 796 -16.25 -17.20 30.45
CA ASP A 796 -17.26 -16.37 31.12
C ASP A 796 -16.65 -15.35 32.10
N THR A 797 -15.43 -15.58 32.60
CA THR A 797 -14.63 -14.61 33.36
C THR A 797 -13.14 -14.66 33.01
N PRO A 798 -12.43 -13.52 32.89
CA PRO A 798 -10.97 -13.47 32.66
C PRO A 798 -10.14 -13.77 33.92
N THR A 799 -10.77 -13.81 35.10
CA THR A 799 -10.14 -14.12 36.39
C THR A 799 -10.97 -15.13 37.16
N SER A 800 -10.35 -16.08 37.87
CA SER A 800 -11.09 -17.08 38.65
C SER A 800 -10.31 -17.58 39.87
N LEU A 801 -11.00 -17.78 40.99
CA LEU A 801 -10.38 -18.24 42.24
C LEU A 801 -10.07 -19.75 42.21
N PRO A 802 -9.01 -20.21 42.90
CA PRO A 802 -8.69 -21.63 42.99
C PRO A 802 -9.87 -22.46 43.55
N GLY A 803 -10.39 -23.39 42.76
CA GLY A 803 -11.56 -24.21 43.09
C GLY A 803 -12.92 -23.70 42.56
N GLN A 804 -12.97 -22.59 41.82
CA GLN A 804 -14.19 -22.15 41.13
C GLN A 804 -14.40 -22.85 39.78
N THR A 805 -15.66 -22.89 39.34
CA THR A 805 -16.06 -23.27 37.98
C THR A 805 -16.01 -22.05 37.05
N ILE A 806 -15.55 -22.26 35.82
CA ILE A 806 -15.62 -21.32 34.68
C ILE A 806 -16.17 -22.05 33.46
N THR A 807 -16.78 -21.31 32.54
CA THR A 807 -17.36 -21.84 31.30
C THR A 807 -16.57 -21.31 30.10
N PHE A 808 -15.95 -22.22 29.33
CA PHE A 808 -15.41 -21.83 28.04
C PHE A 808 -16.52 -21.83 27.00
N THR A 809 -16.51 -20.79 26.16
CA THR A 809 -17.32 -20.70 24.95
C THR A 809 -16.39 -20.68 23.74
N VAL A 810 -16.72 -21.47 22.72
CA VAL A 810 -16.06 -21.50 21.42
C VAL A 810 -17.11 -21.21 20.36
N VAL A 811 -16.92 -20.15 19.59
CA VAL A 811 -17.77 -19.81 18.44
C VAL A 811 -16.98 -20.11 17.18
N VAL A 812 -17.58 -20.83 16.24
CA VAL A 812 -17.03 -21.01 14.88
C VAL A 812 -18.04 -20.41 13.91
N THR A 813 -17.63 -19.37 13.19
CA THR A 813 -18.42 -18.70 12.15
C THR A 813 -17.88 -19.10 10.79
N ASN A 814 -18.76 -19.59 9.92
CA ASN A 814 -18.44 -19.88 8.53
C ASN A 814 -18.83 -18.70 7.63
N THR A 815 -17.85 -18.14 6.91
CA THR A 815 -18.06 -17.09 5.90
C THR A 815 -17.92 -17.64 4.47
N GLY A 816 -18.03 -18.96 4.29
CA GLY A 816 -17.82 -19.68 3.03
C GLY A 816 -18.93 -20.64 2.67
N PRO A 817 -18.68 -21.55 1.70
CA PRO A 817 -19.58 -22.66 1.38
C PRO A 817 -19.83 -23.60 2.56
N LEU A 818 -20.78 -24.53 2.39
CA LEU A 818 -21.13 -25.55 3.39
C LEU A 818 -19.91 -26.39 3.81
N VAL A 819 -19.40 -26.16 5.02
CA VAL A 819 -18.39 -27.04 5.62
C VAL A 819 -19.08 -28.31 6.13
N THR A 820 -18.53 -29.47 5.76
CA THR A 820 -18.97 -30.79 6.21
C THR A 820 -17.89 -31.48 7.04
N ASN A 821 -18.28 -32.48 7.82
CA ASN A 821 -17.35 -33.35 8.56
C ASN A 821 -16.36 -32.64 9.51
N GLY A 822 -16.62 -31.38 9.89
CA GLY A 822 -15.71 -30.59 10.70
C GLY A 822 -15.45 -31.20 12.08
N LEU A 823 -14.22 -31.03 12.56
CA LEU A 823 -13.73 -31.53 13.84
C LEU A 823 -13.27 -30.36 14.71
N LEU A 824 -13.98 -30.11 15.81
CA LEU A 824 -13.61 -29.14 16.82
C LEU A 824 -12.93 -29.82 18.01
N SER A 825 -11.72 -29.37 18.33
CA SER A 825 -10.87 -29.90 19.40
C SER A 825 -10.38 -28.80 20.34
N ASP A 826 -10.10 -29.15 21.59
CA ASP A 826 -9.70 -28.25 22.68
C ASP A 826 -8.99 -29.08 23.76
N THR A 827 -7.67 -28.92 23.95
CA THR A 827 -6.92 -29.73 24.92
C THR A 827 -6.66 -28.90 26.18
N LEU A 828 -7.27 -29.29 27.29
CA LEU A 828 -7.16 -28.54 28.55
C LEU A 828 -5.71 -28.50 29.05
N PRO A 829 -5.19 -27.31 29.42
CA PRO A 829 -3.91 -27.17 30.08
C PRO A 829 -3.97 -27.69 31.53
N ALA A 830 -2.80 -28.04 32.08
CA ALA A 830 -2.67 -28.39 33.49
C ALA A 830 -3.19 -27.24 34.38
N GLY A 831 -3.98 -27.59 35.40
CA GLY A 831 -4.66 -26.62 36.27
C GLY A 831 -6.16 -26.46 35.98
N LEU A 832 -6.67 -26.94 34.83
CA LEU A 832 -8.11 -26.96 34.51
C LEU A 832 -8.65 -28.40 34.46
N ASN A 833 -9.78 -28.65 35.14
CA ASN A 833 -10.42 -29.97 35.21
C ASN A 833 -11.83 -29.92 34.60
N PHE A 834 -12.10 -30.75 33.59
CA PHE A 834 -13.41 -30.79 32.92
C PHE A 834 -14.54 -31.22 33.87
N LEU A 835 -15.68 -30.52 33.80
CA LEU A 835 -16.92 -30.93 34.48
C LEU A 835 -17.99 -31.45 33.52
N GLY A 836 -18.14 -30.81 32.36
CA GLY A 836 -19.20 -31.11 31.39
C GLY A 836 -20.61 -30.69 31.83
N PRO A 837 -21.62 -30.89 30.97
CA PRO A 837 -21.54 -31.45 29.62
C PRO A 837 -20.89 -30.48 28.62
N VAL A 838 -20.53 -30.98 27.44
CA VAL A 838 -20.33 -30.15 26.25
C VAL A 838 -21.70 -29.87 25.63
N THR A 839 -21.98 -28.63 25.22
CA THR A 839 -23.19 -28.27 24.47
C THR A 839 -22.83 -27.75 23.07
N LEU A 840 -23.76 -27.85 22.12
CA LEU A 840 -23.62 -27.37 20.74
C LEU A 840 -24.94 -26.72 20.29
N GLU A 841 -24.85 -25.50 19.76
CA GLU A 841 -25.97 -24.72 19.25
C GLU A 841 -25.64 -24.16 17.84
N PRO A 842 -26.54 -24.28 16.83
CA PRO A 842 -27.83 -24.95 16.85
C PRO A 842 -27.74 -26.46 17.09
N HIS A 843 -28.63 -26.99 17.95
CA HIS A 843 -28.77 -28.43 18.17
C HIS A 843 -28.92 -29.18 16.85
N GLY A 844 -28.07 -30.18 16.62
CA GLY A 844 -28.04 -30.96 15.37
C GLY A 844 -27.00 -30.51 14.33
N ALA A 845 -26.23 -29.44 14.57
CA ALA A 845 -25.13 -29.01 13.70
C ALA A 845 -23.91 -29.97 13.68
N GLY A 846 -23.97 -31.10 14.39
CA GLY A 846 -22.94 -32.14 14.43
C GLY A 846 -23.08 -33.03 15.67
N THR A 847 -22.09 -33.90 15.90
CA THR A 847 -22.06 -34.83 17.03
C THR A 847 -21.18 -34.26 18.15
N ILE A 848 -21.74 -34.08 19.36
CA ILE A 848 -20.96 -33.67 20.54
C ILE A 848 -20.20 -34.84 21.16
N SER A 849 -19.03 -34.55 21.71
CA SER A 849 -18.25 -35.47 22.55
C SER A 849 -18.70 -35.43 24.01
N ALA A 850 -18.44 -36.51 24.75
CA ALA A 850 -18.66 -36.55 26.20
C ALA A 850 -17.63 -35.70 26.98
N ALA A 851 -16.40 -35.56 26.47
CA ALA A 851 -15.32 -34.82 27.09
C ALA A 851 -14.24 -34.41 26.06
N PRO A 852 -13.43 -33.35 26.33
CA PRO A 852 -12.25 -33.02 25.54
C PRO A 852 -11.20 -34.17 25.56
N PRO A 853 -10.28 -34.25 24.57
CA PRO A 853 -9.85 -33.18 23.67
C PRO A 853 -10.71 -32.96 22.43
N THR A 854 -11.63 -33.86 22.08
CA THR A 854 -12.65 -33.59 21.06
C THR A 854 -13.84 -32.91 21.71
N LEU A 855 -14.33 -31.80 21.15
CA LEU A 855 -15.57 -31.16 21.61
C LEU A 855 -16.76 -31.58 20.76
N ALA A 856 -16.60 -31.53 19.43
CA ALA A 856 -17.60 -31.98 18.47
C ALA A 856 -16.94 -32.49 17.19
N SER A 857 -17.58 -33.46 16.54
CA SER A 857 -17.16 -34.08 15.27
C SER A 857 -18.33 -34.17 14.31
N SER A 858 -18.05 -34.39 13.03
CA SER A 858 -19.07 -34.39 11.97
C SER A 858 -19.88 -33.09 11.96
N LEU A 859 -19.22 -31.96 12.18
CA LEU A 859 -19.83 -30.64 12.16
C LEU A 859 -20.22 -30.28 10.72
N THR A 860 -21.45 -29.81 10.58
CA THR A 860 -22.04 -29.32 9.32
C THR A 860 -22.39 -27.86 9.54
N ILE A 861 -21.58 -26.94 8.99
CA ILE A 861 -21.73 -25.50 9.18
C ILE A 861 -22.12 -24.87 7.85
N SER A 862 -23.41 -24.57 7.68
CA SER A 862 -23.93 -23.90 6.48
C SER A 862 -23.29 -22.53 6.27
N ALA A 863 -23.30 -22.08 5.01
CA ALA A 863 -22.82 -20.75 4.65
C ALA A 863 -23.44 -19.65 5.50
N ASN A 864 -22.61 -18.70 5.95
CA ASN A 864 -22.98 -17.55 6.75
C ASN A 864 -23.69 -17.89 8.08
N ARG A 865 -23.43 -19.09 8.62
CA ARG A 865 -23.88 -19.51 9.95
C ARG A 865 -22.71 -19.63 10.91
N ARG A 866 -23.04 -19.44 12.20
CA ARG A 866 -22.14 -19.76 13.31
C ARG A 866 -22.69 -20.95 14.09
N ILE A 867 -21.78 -21.78 14.59
CA ILE A 867 -22.05 -22.71 15.70
C ILE A 867 -21.43 -22.14 16.98
N THR A 868 -22.02 -22.47 18.12
CA THR A 868 -21.50 -22.16 19.46
C THR A 868 -21.39 -23.44 20.26
N VAL A 869 -20.22 -23.69 20.84
CA VAL A 869 -19.93 -24.83 21.71
C VAL A 869 -19.53 -24.30 23.07
N THR A 870 -20.13 -24.80 24.15
CA THR A 870 -19.78 -24.41 25.53
C THR A 870 -19.47 -25.63 26.39
N PHE A 871 -18.59 -25.45 27.38
CA PHE A 871 -18.30 -26.49 28.37
C PHE A 871 -17.73 -25.89 29.67
N PRO A 872 -18.15 -26.39 30.85
CA PRO A 872 -17.61 -25.95 32.13
C PRO A 872 -16.36 -26.76 32.55
N VAL A 873 -15.43 -26.08 33.21
CA VAL A 873 -14.26 -26.65 33.87
C VAL A 873 -14.07 -26.02 35.26
N THR A 874 -13.28 -26.64 36.13
CA THR A 874 -12.85 -26.06 37.42
C THR A 874 -11.37 -25.72 37.42
N VAL A 875 -11.06 -24.56 38.01
CA VAL A 875 -9.69 -24.13 38.31
C VAL A 875 -9.17 -24.92 39.50
N SER A 876 -7.96 -25.47 39.41
CA SER A 876 -7.36 -26.28 40.49
C SER A 876 -7.02 -25.43 41.72
N ARG A 877 -7.07 -26.05 42.91
CA ARG A 877 -6.60 -25.45 44.17
C ARG A 877 -5.07 -25.46 44.23
N GLY A 878 -4.48 -24.50 44.96
CA GLY A 878 -3.02 -24.39 45.11
C GLY A 878 -2.28 -23.85 43.88
N LEU A 879 -2.98 -23.11 43.00
CA LEU A 879 -2.33 -22.35 41.94
C LEU A 879 -1.89 -20.98 42.48
N ALA A 880 -0.62 -20.65 42.23
CA ALA A 880 -0.02 -19.40 42.64
C ALA A 880 -0.70 -18.19 41.99
N ALA A 881 -0.72 -17.06 42.69
CA ALA A 881 -1.21 -15.80 42.15
C ALA A 881 -0.48 -15.41 40.85
N GLY A 882 -1.21 -14.86 39.89
CA GLY A 882 -0.71 -14.53 38.55
C GLY A 882 -0.63 -15.70 37.57
N THR A 883 -0.96 -16.94 37.97
CA THR A 883 -0.97 -18.09 37.05
C THR A 883 -1.95 -17.85 35.90
N ALA A 884 -1.45 -17.84 34.66
CA ALA A 884 -2.22 -17.67 33.45
C ALA A 884 -2.54 -19.02 32.80
N LEU A 885 -3.81 -19.41 32.79
CA LEU A 885 -4.33 -20.64 32.21
C LEU A 885 -4.82 -20.38 30.79
N THR A 886 -3.92 -20.48 29.81
CA THR A 886 -4.23 -20.38 28.38
C THR A 886 -4.80 -21.69 27.86
N ASN A 887 -6.08 -21.70 27.49
CA ASN A 887 -6.73 -22.84 26.84
C ASN A 887 -7.01 -22.53 25.36
N THR A 888 -6.80 -23.48 24.46
CA THR A 888 -6.83 -23.29 22.99
C THR A 888 -7.73 -24.30 22.29
N ALA A 889 -8.71 -23.79 21.54
CA ALA A 889 -9.53 -24.57 20.63
C ALA A 889 -8.93 -24.55 19.21
N THR A 890 -9.12 -25.62 18.44
CA THR A 890 -8.71 -25.77 17.04
C THR A 890 -9.83 -26.44 16.24
N ILE A 891 -10.18 -25.86 15.09
CA ILE A 891 -11.16 -26.39 14.12
C ILE A 891 -10.42 -26.85 12.86
N SER A 892 -10.77 -28.02 12.34
CA SER A 892 -10.28 -28.56 11.07
C SER A 892 -11.40 -29.20 10.28
N ALA A 893 -11.38 -29.05 8.95
CA ALA A 893 -12.28 -29.70 8.00
C ALA A 893 -11.47 -30.14 6.76
N THR A 894 -12.08 -30.89 5.84
CA THR A 894 -11.41 -31.35 4.61
C THR A 894 -11.24 -30.20 3.62
N GLU A 895 -12.20 -29.28 3.68
CA GLU A 895 -12.40 -28.09 2.85
C GLU A 895 -11.46 -26.93 3.23
N ILE A 896 -10.51 -27.14 4.16
CA ILE A 896 -9.67 -26.07 4.74
C ILE A 896 -8.22 -26.56 4.87
N PRO A 897 -7.25 -25.97 4.16
CA PRO A 897 -5.88 -26.50 4.08
C PRO A 897 -5.05 -26.32 5.37
N THR A 898 -5.46 -25.46 6.31
CA THR A 898 -4.79 -25.30 7.61
C THR A 898 -5.80 -25.16 8.77
N PRO A 899 -5.63 -25.87 9.91
CA PRO A 899 -6.57 -25.76 11.04
C PRO A 899 -6.53 -24.41 11.77
N THR A 900 -7.64 -23.68 11.77
CA THR A 900 -7.79 -22.41 12.50
C THR A 900 -7.85 -22.66 14.01
N ARG A 901 -7.28 -21.74 14.82
CA ARG A 901 -7.20 -21.86 16.28
C ARG A 901 -7.52 -20.56 17.01
N ALA A 902 -8.11 -20.66 18.20
CA ALA A 902 -8.34 -19.52 19.09
C ALA A 902 -8.09 -19.90 20.55
N SER A 903 -7.58 -18.95 21.34
CA SER A 903 -7.23 -19.16 22.75
C SER A 903 -7.94 -18.18 23.66
N ALA A 904 -8.30 -18.63 24.86
CA ALA A 904 -8.73 -17.78 25.96
C ALA A 904 -7.79 -17.98 27.15
N VAL A 905 -7.51 -16.90 27.87
CA VAL A 905 -6.64 -16.90 29.06
C VAL A 905 -7.49 -16.57 30.28
N VAL A 906 -7.40 -17.39 31.32
CA VAL A 906 -7.97 -17.09 32.64
C VAL A 906 -6.82 -16.97 33.64
N THR A 907 -6.83 -15.91 34.43
CA THR A 907 -5.78 -15.64 35.42
C THR A 907 -6.25 -15.93 36.84
N VAL A 908 -5.37 -16.54 37.64
CA VAL A 908 -5.61 -16.79 39.07
C VAL A 908 -5.17 -15.54 39.86
N PRO A 909 -6.08 -14.80 40.51
CA PRO A 909 -5.68 -13.64 41.31
C PRO A 909 -5.11 -14.06 42.67
N ASN A 910 -4.49 -13.10 43.36
CA ASN A 910 -4.02 -13.26 44.73
C ASN A 910 -5.21 -13.17 45.71
N VAL A 911 -5.24 -14.05 46.71
CA VAL A 911 -6.24 -14.10 47.77
C VAL A 911 -5.56 -13.84 49.10
N ALA A 912 -6.16 -13.02 49.96
CA ALA A 912 -5.59 -12.72 51.28
C ALA A 912 -5.40 -14.01 52.11
N PRO A 913 -4.37 -14.05 52.98
CA PRO A 913 -4.14 -15.18 53.88
C PRO A 913 -5.24 -15.27 54.94
N VAL A 914 -5.25 -16.37 55.70
CA VAL A 914 -6.18 -16.61 56.82
C VAL A 914 -5.39 -16.71 58.12
N ALA A 915 -5.71 -15.85 59.09
CA ALA A 915 -5.08 -15.78 60.40
C ALA A 915 -5.75 -16.70 61.43
N ASN A 916 -4.96 -17.29 62.32
CA ASN A 916 -5.46 -18.03 63.49
C ASN A 916 -4.55 -17.79 64.68
N ALA A 917 -5.08 -17.25 65.79
CA ALA A 917 -4.33 -16.84 66.98
C ALA A 917 -4.42 -17.84 68.16
N GLY A 918 -4.96 -19.05 67.92
CA GLY A 918 -5.09 -20.08 68.96
C GLY A 918 -6.14 -19.75 70.03
N ALA A 919 -6.18 -20.57 71.08
CA ALA A 919 -7.16 -20.46 72.16
C ALA A 919 -6.73 -19.46 73.26
N ALA A 920 -7.72 -18.95 74.00
CA ALA A 920 -7.50 -18.12 75.18
C ALA A 920 -7.00 -18.94 76.39
N GLN A 921 -6.32 -18.30 77.33
CA GLN A 921 -5.63 -18.94 78.46
C GLN A 921 -5.93 -18.23 79.78
N THR A 922 -5.81 -18.94 80.91
CA THR A 922 -5.90 -18.36 82.27
C THR A 922 -4.76 -18.92 83.11
N VAL A 923 -4.06 -18.04 83.85
CA VAL A 923 -2.84 -18.36 84.59
C VAL A 923 -2.75 -17.59 85.92
N ASN A 924 -1.95 -18.08 86.85
CA ASN A 924 -1.63 -17.35 88.07
C ASN A 924 -0.55 -16.28 87.81
N PRO A 925 -0.49 -15.20 88.63
CA PRO A 925 0.55 -14.18 88.57
C PRO A 925 1.98 -14.78 88.47
N GLY A 926 2.79 -14.30 87.53
CA GLY A 926 4.17 -14.75 87.32
C GLY A 926 4.38 -16.01 86.47
N ALA A 927 3.33 -16.64 85.94
CA ALA A 927 3.45 -17.83 85.08
C ALA A 927 4.09 -17.53 83.70
N SER A 928 4.70 -18.53 83.06
CA SER A 928 5.17 -18.42 81.67
C SER A 928 4.04 -18.76 80.69
N VAL A 929 3.94 -18.03 79.58
CA VAL A 929 2.83 -18.10 78.61
C VAL A 929 3.39 -18.11 77.18
N THR A 930 2.78 -18.89 76.29
CA THR A 930 3.12 -18.98 74.87
C THR A 930 1.85 -18.86 74.03
N LEU A 931 1.89 -18.10 72.92
CA LEU A 931 0.80 -17.97 71.95
C LEU A 931 1.06 -18.89 70.75
N ASP A 932 0.03 -19.22 69.97
CA ASP A 932 0.14 -20.13 68.83
C ASP A 932 -0.57 -19.60 67.58
N GLY A 933 0.23 -19.32 66.53
CA GLY A 933 -0.22 -18.84 65.23
C GLY A 933 -0.28 -19.92 64.14
N SER A 934 0.08 -21.17 64.46
CA SER A 934 0.43 -22.22 63.48
C SER A 934 -0.72 -22.70 62.60
N GLY A 935 -1.97 -22.39 62.95
CA GLY A 935 -3.16 -22.66 62.14
C GLY A 935 -3.42 -21.67 60.99
N SER A 936 -2.51 -20.72 60.74
CA SER A 936 -2.65 -19.70 59.70
C SER A 936 -2.15 -20.22 58.33
N TYR A 937 -2.83 -19.88 57.23
CA TYR A 937 -2.46 -20.38 55.89
C TYR A 937 -2.82 -19.43 54.74
N ASP A 938 -2.18 -19.62 53.58
CA ASP A 938 -2.42 -18.87 52.34
C ASP A 938 -3.28 -19.68 51.35
N PRO A 939 -4.39 -19.14 50.79
CA PRO A 939 -5.25 -19.89 49.85
C PRO A 939 -4.65 -20.15 48.46
N ASN A 940 -3.65 -19.39 48.01
CA ASN A 940 -2.87 -19.64 46.79
C ASN A 940 -1.66 -20.58 47.04
N GLY A 941 -1.33 -20.86 48.30
CA GLY A 941 -0.17 -21.67 48.71
C GLY A 941 1.12 -20.87 48.95
N GLY A 942 1.02 -19.54 49.06
CA GLY A 942 2.15 -18.65 49.37
C GLY A 942 2.71 -18.81 50.80
N PRO A 943 3.97 -18.40 51.04
CA PRO A 943 4.55 -18.39 52.39
C PRO A 943 4.08 -17.16 53.18
N LEU A 944 3.82 -17.34 54.47
CA LEU A 944 3.36 -16.27 55.37
C LEU A 944 4.48 -15.65 56.20
N THR A 945 4.34 -14.35 56.45
CA THR A 945 5.02 -13.65 57.55
C THR A 945 4.05 -13.42 58.71
N TYR A 946 4.56 -13.38 59.94
CA TYR A 946 3.76 -13.34 61.18
C TYR A 946 4.15 -12.13 62.01
N GLN A 947 3.18 -11.44 62.61
CA GLN A 947 3.45 -10.37 63.58
C GLN A 947 2.40 -10.33 64.69
N TRP A 948 2.85 -10.53 65.92
CA TRP A 948 2.05 -10.43 67.14
C TRP A 948 2.22 -9.09 67.83
N ILE A 949 1.10 -8.50 68.24
CA ILE A 949 1.04 -7.24 69.00
C ILE A 949 0.14 -7.45 70.22
N GLN A 950 0.59 -7.02 71.40
CA GLN A 950 -0.30 -6.91 72.55
C GLN A 950 -1.22 -5.70 72.37
N THR A 951 -2.52 -5.94 72.36
CA THR A 951 -3.57 -4.93 72.09
C THR A 951 -4.40 -4.59 73.33
N GLY A 952 -4.18 -5.26 74.47
CA GLY A 952 -4.82 -4.91 75.75
C GLY A 952 -4.12 -5.50 76.98
N GLY A 953 -4.45 -4.96 78.15
CA GLY A 953 -3.91 -5.35 79.45
C GLY A 953 -2.58 -4.68 79.82
N VAL A 954 -1.97 -5.12 80.93
CA VAL A 954 -0.65 -4.64 81.39
C VAL A 954 0.43 -5.08 80.40
N THR A 955 1.27 -4.16 79.95
CA THR A 955 2.27 -4.45 78.91
C THR A 955 3.27 -5.52 79.34
N VAL A 956 3.42 -6.57 78.53
CA VAL A 956 4.40 -7.64 78.68
C VAL A 956 5.42 -7.62 77.54
N THR A 957 6.63 -8.13 77.79
CA THR A 957 7.65 -8.30 76.74
C THR A 957 7.42 -9.60 75.98
N LEU A 958 6.95 -9.50 74.73
CA LEU A 958 6.82 -10.64 73.82
C LEU A 958 8.18 -11.00 73.21
N PHE A 959 8.72 -12.16 73.60
CA PHE A 959 9.87 -12.77 72.93
C PHE A 959 9.40 -13.47 71.65
N GLY A 960 10.04 -13.16 70.53
CA GLY A 960 9.71 -13.77 69.23
C GLY A 960 8.43 -13.23 68.57
N ALA A 961 8.04 -11.98 68.82
CA ALA A 961 6.79 -11.40 68.31
C ALA A 961 6.57 -11.52 66.78
N ALA A 962 7.64 -11.60 65.97
CA ALA A 962 7.58 -11.81 64.52
C ALA A 962 7.65 -13.30 64.10
N THR A 963 7.23 -14.22 64.97
CA THR A 963 7.27 -15.67 64.75
C THR A 963 5.90 -16.31 64.97
N VAL A 964 5.76 -17.58 64.58
CA VAL A 964 4.52 -18.35 64.73
C VAL A 964 4.07 -18.45 66.19
N SER A 965 5.00 -18.56 67.15
CA SER A 965 4.68 -18.86 68.56
C SER A 965 5.52 -18.03 69.55
N PRO A 966 5.17 -16.75 69.80
CA PRO A 966 5.86 -15.91 70.78
C PRO A 966 5.52 -16.30 72.21
N ALA A 967 6.38 -15.90 73.16
CA ALA A 967 6.21 -16.18 74.59
C ALA A 967 6.46 -14.94 75.47
N PHE A 968 5.89 -14.94 76.68
CA PHE A 968 6.07 -13.91 77.70
C PHE A 968 5.87 -14.49 79.11
N THR A 969 6.10 -13.67 80.15
CA THR A 969 5.78 -14.00 81.55
C THR A 969 4.61 -13.14 82.02
N ALA A 970 3.57 -13.76 82.57
CA ALA A 970 2.39 -13.09 83.08
C ALA A 970 2.76 -12.10 84.21
N PRO A 971 2.20 -10.88 84.22
CA PRO A 971 2.52 -9.87 85.23
C PRO A 971 2.05 -10.30 86.62
N ASN A 972 2.59 -9.64 87.65
CA ASN A 972 2.16 -9.85 89.04
C ASN A 972 0.80 -9.19 89.36
N ALA A 973 0.26 -8.38 88.44
CA ALA A 973 -1.04 -7.74 88.58
C ALA A 973 -2.13 -8.58 87.87
N PRO A 974 -3.28 -8.82 88.51
CA PRO A 974 -4.41 -9.51 87.88
C PRO A 974 -5.02 -8.70 86.75
N GLY A 975 -5.70 -9.37 85.83
CA GLY A 975 -6.38 -8.76 84.69
C GLY A 975 -6.22 -9.55 83.39
N ILE A 976 -6.86 -9.06 82.31
CA ILE A 976 -6.85 -9.70 81.00
C ILE A 976 -5.82 -9.01 80.09
N LEU A 977 -4.93 -9.79 79.52
CA LEU A 977 -4.05 -9.40 78.42
C LEU A 977 -4.71 -9.81 77.10
N ALA A 978 -4.66 -8.94 76.09
CA ALA A 978 -5.18 -9.24 74.75
C ALA A 978 -4.08 -9.13 73.71
N PHE A 979 -4.08 -10.05 72.74
CA PHE A 979 -3.08 -10.14 71.69
C PHE A 979 -3.74 -10.29 70.33
N THR A 980 -3.16 -9.63 69.33
CA THR A 980 -3.55 -9.72 67.92
C THR A 980 -2.39 -10.30 67.12
N LEU A 981 -2.63 -11.39 66.41
CA LEU A 981 -1.78 -11.86 65.32
C LEU A 981 -2.23 -11.18 64.03
N SER A 982 -1.28 -10.64 63.27
CA SER A 982 -1.40 -10.40 61.84
C SER A 982 -0.57 -11.42 61.08
N VAL A 983 -1.11 -11.97 59.99
CA VAL A 983 -0.32 -12.69 58.98
C VAL A 983 -0.38 -11.96 57.65
N THR A 984 0.73 -11.94 56.92
CA THR A 984 0.88 -11.21 55.66
C THR A 984 1.52 -12.11 54.61
N ASP A 985 0.92 -12.18 53.42
CA ASP A 985 1.43 -12.92 52.28
C ASP A 985 2.60 -12.19 51.57
N THR A 986 3.18 -12.81 50.54
CA THR A 986 4.26 -12.19 49.74
C THR A 986 3.81 -11.03 48.85
N SER A 987 2.51 -10.82 48.70
CA SER A 987 1.88 -9.77 47.88
C SER A 987 1.48 -8.55 48.71
N GLY A 988 1.58 -8.64 50.05
CA GLY A 988 1.23 -7.58 51.00
C GLY A 988 -0.23 -7.59 51.45
N LEU A 989 -1.02 -8.65 51.17
CA LEU A 989 -2.35 -8.80 51.74
C LEU A 989 -2.26 -9.39 53.15
N THR A 990 -3.12 -8.91 54.05
CA THR A 990 -3.06 -9.20 55.48
C THR A 990 -4.39 -9.71 56.02
N ASP A 991 -4.34 -10.63 56.98
CA ASP A 991 -5.48 -10.97 57.84
C ASP A 991 -5.07 -10.98 59.32
N THR A 992 -6.03 -10.84 60.24
CA THR A 992 -5.77 -10.71 61.67
C THR A 992 -6.71 -11.55 62.55
N ALA A 993 -6.13 -12.25 63.52
CA ALA A 993 -6.86 -13.00 64.55
C ALA A 993 -6.46 -12.52 65.96
N THR A 994 -7.30 -12.82 66.97
CA THR A 994 -7.04 -12.36 68.36
C THR A 994 -7.20 -13.49 69.39
N THR A 995 -6.47 -13.36 70.50
CA THR A 995 -6.56 -14.25 71.67
C THR A 995 -6.32 -13.46 72.96
N THR A 996 -6.64 -14.06 74.12
CA THR A 996 -6.53 -13.41 75.44
C THR A 996 -5.92 -14.32 76.50
N VAL A 997 -5.30 -13.71 77.51
CA VAL A 997 -4.65 -14.39 78.64
C VAL A 997 -5.05 -13.70 79.94
N THR A 998 -5.75 -14.41 80.83
CA THR A 998 -6.25 -13.87 82.10
C THR A 998 -5.32 -14.21 83.26
N VAL A 999 -5.10 -13.24 84.16
CA VAL A 999 -4.31 -13.39 85.39
C VAL A 999 -5.21 -13.23 86.62
N ASN A 1000 -5.17 -14.19 87.55
CA ASN A 1000 -6.09 -14.27 88.70
C ASN A 1000 -5.75 -13.32 89.86
N ALA A 1001 -6.79 -12.81 90.54
CA ALA A 1001 -6.75 -12.03 91.78
C ALA A 1001 -7.09 -12.91 93.01
N ALA A 1002 -7.18 -12.27 94.18
CA ALA A 1002 -7.58 -12.84 95.46
C ALA A 1002 -8.89 -12.19 95.97
N PRO A 1003 -9.67 -12.85 96.83
CA PRO A 1003 -10.99 -12.38 97.25
C PRO A 1003 -10.93 -11.29 98.33
N VAL A 1004 -12.08 -10.71 98.63
CA VAL A 1004 -12.28 -9.68 99.68
C VAL A 1004 -13.39 -10.10 100.64
N ALA A 1005 -13.11 -10.06 101.94
CA ALA A 1005 -14.07 -10.32 103.00
C ALA A 1005 -14.79 -9.05 103.47
N ASP A 1006 -16.07 -9.16 103.81
CA ASP A 1006 -16.81 -8.16 104.59
C ASP A 1006 -17.61 -8.85 105.69
N ALA A 1007 -17.51 -8.35 106.92
CA ALA A 1007 -18.18 -8.88 108.11
C ALA A 1007 -19.39 -8.04 108.57
N GLY A 1008 -19.80 -7.04 107.79
CA GLY A 1008 -20.97 -6.22 108.06
C GLY A 1008 -20.77 -5.17 109.17
N ALA A 1009 -21.67 -4.19 109.21
CA ALA A 1009 -21.53 -3.03 110.09
C ALA A 1009 -21.64 -3.37 111.58
N PRO A 1010 -20.86 -2.70 112.46
CA PRO A 1010 -21.02 -2.79 113.92
C PRO A 1010 -22.43 -2.46 114.40
N GLN A 1011 -22.86 -3.17 115.44
CA GLN A 1011 -24.20 -3.04 116.02
C GLN A 1011 -24.14 -2.52 117.46
N THR A 1012 -25.19 -1.86 117.92
CA THR A 1012 -25.37 -1.49 119.33
C THR A 1012 -26.78 -1.87 119.75
N VAL A 1013 -26.90 -2.64 120.82
CA VAL A 1013 -28.15 -3.22 121.28
C VAL A 1013 -28.29 -3.09 122.79
N ASN A 1014 -29.52 -2.91 123.25
CA ASN A 1014 -29.80 -2.91 124.69
C ASN A 1014 -29.60 -4.32 125.28
N PRO A 1015 -29.29 -4.43 126.59
CA PRO A 1015 -29.04 -5.73 127.22
C PRO A 1015 -30.20 -6.73 127.00
N GLY A 1016 -29.89 -7.95 126.57
CA GLY A 1016 -30.87 -9.03 126.35
C GLY A 1016 -31.51 -9.13 124.95
N ALA A 1017 -31.14 -8.30 123.97
CA ALA A 1017 -31.69 -8.36 122.60
C ALA A 1017 -31.11 -9.51 121.75
N SER A 1018 -31.82 -9.94 120.69
CA SER A 1018 -31.32 -10.91 119.69
C SER A 1018 -30.52 -10.22 118.58
N VAL A 1019 -29.51 -10.91 118.03
CA VAL A 1019 -28.49 -10.34 117.12
C VAL A 1019 -28.20 -11.28 115.95
N THR A 1020 -27.97 -10.71 114.76
CA THR A 1020 -27.59 -11.40 113.52
C THR A 1020 -26.35 -10.75 112.92
N LEU A 1021 -25.35 -11.54 112.52
CA LEU A 1021 -24.19 -11.08 111.75
C LEU A 1021 -24.45 -11.35 110.26
N ASP A 1022 -23.80 -10.61 109.37
CA ASP A 1022 -23.95 -10.79 107.92
C ASP A 1022 -22.62 -10.56 107.19
N GLY A 1023 -22.27 -11.50 106.31
CA GLY A 1023 -21.05 -11.48 105.48
C GLY A 1023 -21.34 -11.45 103.99
N SER A 1024 -22.60 -11.22 103.60
CA SER A 1024 -23.10 -11.33 102.21
C SER A 1024 -22.47 -10.37 101.20
N ALA A 1025 -21.72 -9.37 101.66
CA ALA A 1025 -20.96 -8.43 100.83
C ALA A 1025 -19.54 -8.93 100.46
N SER A 1026 -19.09 -10.06 101.00
CA SER A 1026 -17.81 -10.68 100.61
C SER A 1026 -17.84 -11.09 99.13
N SER A 1027 -16.79 -10.79 98.37
CA SER A 1027 -16.77 -10.97 96.92
C SER A 1027 -15.37 -11.24 96.37
N ASP A 1028 -15.30 -11.89 95.21
CA ASP A 1028 -14.04 -12.10 94.49
C ASP A 1028 -13.94 -11.15 93.26
N PRO A 1029 -12.79 -10.50 92.99
CA PRO A 1029 -12.62 -9.59 91.86
C PRO A 1029 -12.69 -10.23 90.46
N ASN A 1030 -12.41 -11.54 90.34
CA ASN A 1030 -12.56 -12.31 89.11
C ASN A 1030 -13.96 -12.97 88.98
N GLY A 1031 -14.70 -13.05 90.08
CA GLY A 1031 -16.01 -13.71 90.15
C GLY A 1031 -15.95 -15.17 90.61
N ASP A 1032 -14.84 -15.59 91.21
CA ASP A 1032 -14.69 -16.93 91.79
C ASP A 1032 -15.69 -17.22 92.92
N ALA A 1033 -16.00 -18.50 93.12
CA ALA A 1033 -16.92 -18.94 94.16
C ALA A 1033 -16.25 -18.94 95.55
N LEU A 1034 -16.88 -18.29 96.52
CA LEU A 1034 -16.36 -18.15 97.90
C LEU A 1034 -16.85 -19.23 98.88
N THR A 1035 -15.99 -19.55 99.84
CA THR A 1035 -16.34 -20.27 101.09
C THR A 1035 -16.23 -19.34 102.31
N TYR A 1036 -16.88 -19.68 103.45
CA TYR A 1036 -17.10 -18.76 104.59
C TYR A 1036 -16.84 -19.42 105.96
N GLN A 1037 -16.19 -18.70 106.89
CA GLN A 1037 -16.00 -19.14 108.28
C GLN A 1037 -16.04 -17.97 109.28
N TRP A 1038 -16.95 -18.00 110.25
CA TRP A 1038 -17.08 -17.05 111.36
C TRP A 1038 -16.48 -17.57 112.67
N THR A 1039 -15.97 -16.66 113.51
CA THR A 1039 -15.48 -16.94 114.88
C THR A 1039 -15.77 -15.75 115.81
N GLN A 1040 -16.19 -15.97 117.06
CA GLN A 1040 -16.17 -14.89 118.07
C GLN A 1040 -14.73 -14.73 118.59
N THR A 1041 -14.20 -13.51 118.49
CA THR A 1041 -12.82 -13.17 118.83
C THR A 1041 -12.68 -12.18 119.99
N GLY A 1042 -13.79 -11.66 120.54
CA GLY A 1042 -13.75 -10.81 121.74
C GLY A 1042 -15.09 -10.60 122.45
N GLY A 1043 -15.01 -10.09 123.68
CA GLY A 1043 -16.15 -9.81 124.57
C GLY A 1043 -16.61 -10.99 125.41
N VAL A 1044 -17.76 -10.82 126.08
CA VAL A 1044 -18.46 -11.90 126.80
C VAL A 1044 -18.87 -13.00 125.82
N THR A 1045 -18.53 -14.25 126.12
CA THR A 1045 -18.77 -15.36 125.19
C THR A 1045 -20.26 -15.60 124.94
N VAL A 1046 -20.64 -15.71 123.67
CA VAL A 1046 -21.99 -16.03 123.18
C VAL A 1046 -21.93 -17.22 122.22
N THR A 1047 -23.04 -17.96 122.09
CA THR A 1047 -23.10 -19.11 121.17
C THR A 1047 -23.64 -18.67 119.82
N LEU A 1048 -22.83 -18.79 118.76
CA LEU A 1048 -23.26 -18.56 117.38
C LEU A 1048 -23.99 -19.79 116.81
N SER A 1049 -25.14 -19.57 116.19
CA SER A 1049 -25.78 -20.56 115.30
C SER A 1049 -25.37 -20.29 113.85
N GLY A 1050 -24.86 -21.31 113.14
CA GLY A 1050 -24.56 -21.24 111.70
C GLY A 1050 -23.17 -20.69 111.32
N ALA A 1051 -22.12 -20.92 112.11
CA ALA A 1051 -20.82 -20.25 111.93
C ALA A 1051 -20.09 -20.45 110.57
N THR A 1052 -20.47 -21.41 109.72
CA THR A 1052 -19.91 -21.57 108.36
C THR A 1052 -20.88 -21.11 107.26
N THR A 1053 -21.90 -20.33 107.61
CA THR A 1053 -22.83 -19.72 106.65
C THR A 1053 -22.55 -18.22 106.51
N VAL A 1054 -23.20 -17.60 105.53
CA VAL A 1054 -23.07 -16.16 105.27
C VAL A 1054 -23.53 -15.30 106.45
N SER A 1055 -24.54 -15.73 107.22
CA SER A 1055 -25.22 -14.86 108.21
C SER A 1055 -25.64 -15.61 109.51
N PRO A 1056 -24.75 -15.75 110.52
CA PRO A 1056 -25.03 -16.43 111.81
C PRO A 1056 -25.70 -15.56 112.88
N THR A 1057 -26.22 -16.15 113.97
CA THR A 1057 -27.05 -15.46 114.99
C THR A 1057 -26.71 -15.79 116.46
N PHE A 1058 -27.03 -14.88 117.39
CA PHE A 1058 -26.90 -15.04 118.86
C PHE A 1058 -27.83 -14.09 119.69
N THR A 1059 -27.67 -14.02 121.02
CA THR A 1059 -28.40 -13.11 121.94
C THR A 1059 -27.45 -12.36 122.89
N ALA A 1060 -27.70 -11.06 123.13
CA ALA A 1060 -26.82 -10.14 123.83
C ALA A 1060 -26.87 -10.25 125.39
N PRO A 1061 -25.74 -10.04 126.09
CA PRO A 1061 -25.62 -10.19 127.54
C PRO A 1061 -26.26 -9.05 128.35
N ALA A 1062 -26.33 -9.24 129.67
CA ALA A 1062 -26.85 -8.26 130.63
C ALA A 1062 -25.84 -7.16 131.03
N ALA A 1063 -24.53 -7.43 130.91
CA ALA A 1063 -23.48 -6.47 131.24
C ALA A 1063 -23.18 -5.53 130.06
N SER A 1064 -22.87 -4.26 130.37
CA SER A 1064 -22.34 -3.31 129.40
C SER A 1064 -20.94 -3.74 128.90
N GLY A 1065 -20.63 -3.48 127.63
CA GLY A 1065 -19.41 -3.95 126.98
C GLY A 1065 -19.55 -4.20 125.48
N MET A 1066 -18.50 -4.71 124.85
CA MET A 1066 -18.41 -4.94 123.40
C MET A 1066 -18.04 -6.40 123.10
N LEU A 1067 -18.70 -6.99 122.11
CA LEU A 1067 -18.42 -8.30 121.52
C LEU A 1067 -17.74 -8.10 120.15
N ILE A 1068 -16.88 -9.03 119.73
CA ILE A 1068 -16.11 -8.95 118.48
C ILE A 1068 -16.18 -10.30 117.75
N PHE A 1069 -16.38 -10.25 116.43
CA PHE A 1069 -16.47 -11.41 115.55
C PHE A 1069 -15.61 -11.22 114.30
N THR A 1070 -15.09 -12.32 113.76
CA THR A 1070 -14.21 -12.37 112.58
C THR A 1070 -14.79 -13.32 111.53
N LEU A 1071 -14.77 -12.91 110.26
CA LEU A 1071 -15.07 -13.72 109.08
C LEU A 1071 -13.78 -13.98 108.27
N THR A 1072 -13.69 -15.16 107.64
CA THR A 1072 -12.69 -15.53 106.64
C THR A 1072 -13.37 -16.03 105.37
N VAL A 1073 -12.83 -15.67 104.19
CA VAL A 1073 -13.27 -16.19 102.88
C VAL A 1073 -12.10 -16.70 102.02
N THR A 1074 -12.41 -17.52 101.01
CA THR A 1074 -11.42 -18.20 100.14
C THR A 1074 -12.02 -18.46 98.75
N ASP A 1075 -11.24 -18.21 97.69
CA ASP A 1075 -11.60 -18.36 96.27
C ASP A 1075 -11.36 -19.78 95.70
N THR A 1076 -11.41 -19.97 94.37
CA THR A 1076 -11.12 -21.26 93.71
C THR A 1076 -9.65 -21.42 93.27
N GLY A 1077 -8.89 -20.32 93.16
CA GLY A 1077 -7.44 -20.31 92.94
C GLY A 1077 -6.59 -20.68 94.17
N GLY A 1078 -7.19 -20.63 95.37
CA GLY A 1078 -6.56 -20.92 96.66
C GLY A 1078 -6.12 -19.69 97.46
N LEU A 1079 -6.64 -18.50 97.17
CA LEU A 1079 -6.30 -17.24 97.84
C LEU A 1079 -7.42 -16.80 98.80
N THR A 1080 -7.09 -15.98 99.81
CA THR A 1080 -7.92 -15.81 101.02
C THR A 1080 -7.90 -14.39 101.60
N ASP A 1081 -8.99 -13.96 102.25
CA ASP A 1081 -9.05 -12.68 102.99
C ASP A 1081 -9.95 -12.77 104.27
N THR A 1082 -9.87 -11.78 105.17
CA THR A 1082 -10.55 -11.76 106.48
C THR A 1082 -11.06 -10.38 106.92
N ALA A 1083 -12.26 -10.33 107.52
CA ALA A 1083 -12.89 -9.11 108.03
C ALA A 1083 -13.43 -9.27 109.47
N THR A 1084 -13.77 -8.16 110.14
CA THR A 1084 -14.25 -8.17 111.54
C THR A 1084 -15.40 -7.20 111.81
N THR A 1085 -16.33 -7.57 112.69
CA THR A 1085 -17.44 -6.72 113.16
C THR A 1085 -17.62 -6.79 114.68
N THR A 1086 -18.40 -5.87 115.25
CA THR A 1086 -18.58 -5.74 116.72
C THR A 1086 -20.02 -5.46 117.14
N VAL A 1087 -20.36 -5.77 118.39
CA VAL A 1087 -21.71 -5.58 118.97
C VAL A 1087 -21.60 -5.02 120.39
N THR A 1088 -22.19 -3.85 120.64
CA THR A 1088 -21.98 -3.06 121.88
C THR A 1088 -23.24 -2.91 122.75
N VAL A 1089 -23.07 -2.83 124.08
CA VAL A 1089 -24.11 -2.66 125.11
C VAL A 1089 -23.69 -1.52 126.10
N PRO A 1090 -24.51 -0.46 126.34
CA PRO A 1090 -24.08 0.80 127.00
C PRO A 1090 -24.42 0.97 128.51
N ASN A 1091 -24.00 2.09 129.13
CA ASN A 1091 -24.18 2.51 130.55
C ASN A 1091 -25.05 3.81 130.69
N ILE A 1092 -25.54 4.17 131.90
CA ILE A 1092 -26.40 5.37 132.18
C ILE A 1092 -25.89 6.12 133.46
N ALA A 1093 -26.50 7.25 133.91
CA ALA A 1093 -25.86 8.35 134.70
C ALA A 1093 -26.62 8.91 135.95
N PRO A 1094 -25.98 9.68 136.88
CA PRO A 1094 -26.49 10.08 138.23
C PRO A 1094 -26.94 11.56 138.42
N THR A 1095 -27.09 12.08 139.67
CA THR A 1095 -27.66 13.43 140.02
C THR A 1095 -27.14 14.10 141.34
N ALA A 1096 -27.09 15.45 141.47
CA ALA A 1096 -26.33 16.26 142.49
C ALA A 1096 -27.10 17.29 143.40
N ASP A 1097 -26.53 17.66 144.58
CA ASP A 1097 -27.02 18.77 145.49
C ASP A 1097 -25.89 19.38 146.41
N ALA A 1098 -25.90 20.70 146.73
CA ALA A 1098 -24.73 21.46 147.22
C ALA A 1098 -24.91 22.68 148.19
N GLY A 1099 -25.99 22.77 148.99
CA GLY A 1099 -26.03 23.67 150.16
C GLY A 1099 -26.07 25.20 149.90
N ALA A 1100 -25.69 26.02 150.89
CA ALA A 1100 -26.05 27.46 150.97
C ALA A 1100 -24.89 28.47 151.21
N PRO A 1101 -25.02 29.76 150.81
CA PRO A 1101 -23.95 30.79 150.89
C PRO A 1101 -23.66 31.39 152.26
N GLN A 1102 -22.48 32.02 152.40
CA GLN A 1102 -21.90 32.51 153.67
C GLN A 1102 -21.21 33.90 153.53
N THR A 1103 -20.60 34.44 154.59
CA THR A 1103 -19.77 35.68 154.55
C THR A 1103 -18.86 35.75 155.79
N VAL A 1104 -17.60 36.15 155.62
CA VAL A 1104 -16.56 36.07 156.67
C VAL A 1104 -15.54 37.20 156.62
N ASN A 1105 -14.86 37.44 157.75
CA ASN A 1105 -13.67 38.27 157.83
C ASN A 1105 -12.41 37.51 157.35
N PRO A 1106 -11.37 38.21 156.86
CA PRO A 1106 -10.06 37.62 156.60
C PRO A 1106 -9.53 36.80 157.79
N GLY A 1107 -9.11 35.55 157.55
CA GLY A 1107 -8.58 34.63 158.56
C GLY A 1107 -9.60 33.75 159.30
N ALA A 1108 -10.90 33.84 159.02
CA ALA A 1108 -11.92 32.97 159.65
C ALA A 1108 -12.12 31.63 158.92
N SER A 1109 -12.57 30.58 159.63
CA SER A 1109 -12.84 29.25 159.04
C SER A 1109 -14.28 29.12 158.50
N VAL A 1110 -14.46 28.31 157.45
CA VAL A 1110 -15.69 28.13 156.66
C VAL A 1110 -15.91 26.63 156.35
N THR A 1111 -17.15 26.16 156.11
CA THR A 1111 -17.52 24.75 155.79
C THR A 1111 -18.57 24.67 154.68
N LEU A 1112 -18.54 23.64 153.82
CA LEU A 1112 -19.53 23.33 152.76
C LEU A 1112 -20.19 21.95 153.00
N ASP A 1113 -21.29 21.61 152.33
CA ASP A 1113 -22.04 20.35 152.52
C ASP A 1113 -22.90 19.96 151.30
N GLY A 1114 -23.06 18.66 150.99
CA GLY A 1114 -23.63 18.18 149.71
C GLY A 1114 -23.96 16.70 149.62
N SER A 1115 -24.70 16.15 150.59
CA SER A 1115 -24.87 14.70 150.79
C SER A 1115 -26.12 14.05 150.13
N GLY A 1116 -26.50 14.44 148.90
CA GLY A 1116 -27.87 14.18 148.36
C GLY A 1116 -28.01 13.47 146.99
N SER A 1117 -27.23 12.43 146.68
CA SER A 1117 -27.03 11.95 145.29
C SER A 1117 -27.28 10.43 145.05
N SER A 1118 -27.64 10.02 143.81
CA SER A 1118 -27.96 8.61 143.42
C SER A 1118 -27.78 8.28 141.91
N ASP A 1119 -27.83 6.97 141.54
CA ASP A 1119 -27.63 6.40 140.18
C ASP A 1119 -28.71 5.35 139.74
N PRO A 1120 -29.00 5.12 138.43
CA PRO A 1120 -30.00 4.16 137.94
C PRO A 1120 -29.50 2.72 137.62
N ASN A 1121 -28.21 2.52 137.31
CA ASN A 1121 -27.64 1.20 136.94
C ASN A 1121 -27.29 0.37 138.18
N GLY A 1122 -27.08 1.06 139.31
CA GLY A 1122 -26.47 0.53 140.53
C GLY A 1122 -25.00 0.90 140.69
N ASP A 1123 -24.50 1.88 139.91
CA ASP A 1123 -23.14 2.38 139.98
C ASP A 1123 -22.91 3.25 141.24
N THR A 1124 -21.66 3.34 141.70
CA THR A 1124 -21.28 3.99 142.97
C THR A 1124 -20.79 5.43 142.77
N LEU A 1125 -21.16 6.35 143.67
CA LEU A 1125 -20.87 7.78 143.50
C LEU A 1125 -19.61 8.29 144.21
N ALA A 1126 -18.92 9.24 143.57
CA ALA A 1126 -17.84 10.07 144.11
C ALA A 1126 -18.20 11.57 144.04
N TYR A 1127 -17.63 12.39 144.93
CA TYR A 1127 -17.93 13.82 145.11
C TYR A 1127 -16.71 14.71 144.79
N LEU A 1128 -16.92 15.94 144.31
CA LEU A 1128 -15.85 16.93 144.12
C LEU A 1128 -16.33 18.38 144.25
N TRP A 1129 -15.80 19.11 145.24
CA TRP A 1129 -15.93 20.55 145.43
C TRP A 1129 -14.78 21.32 144.77
N GLN A 1130 -15.12 22.23 143.85
CA GLN A 1130 -14.18 23.18 143.26
C GLN A 1130 -14.52 24.61 143.69
N GLN A 1131 -13.53 25.40 144.09
CA GLN A 1131 -13.70 26.85 144.15
C GLN A 1131 -13.68 27.46 142.74
N THR A 1132 -14.83 27.94 142.29
CA THR A 1132 -15.05 28.51 140.95
C THR A 1132 -15.01 30.04 140.90
N GLY A 1133 -14.83 30.71 142.05
CA GLY A 1133 -14.72 32.17 142.10
C GLY A 1133 -13.94 32.71 143.29
N GLY A 1134 -13.39 33.91 143.13
CA GLY A 1134 -12.73 34.68 144.19
C GLY A 1134 -11.24 34.46 144.36
N VAL A 1135 -10.73 34.87 145.51
CA VAL A 1135 -9.34 34.60 145.94
C VAL A 1135 -9.25 33.16 146.40
N THR A 1136 -8.33 32.38 145.83
CA THR A 1136 -8.23 30.94 146.09
C THR A 1136 -7.98 30.65 147.57
N VAL A 1137 -8.74 29.71 148.12
CA VAL A 1137 -8.61 29.15 149.45
C VAL A 1137 -8.36 27.65 149.35
N MET A 1138 -7.64 27.09 150.32
CA MET A 1138 -7.40 25.65 150.37
C MET A 1138 -8.56 24.99 151.12
N LEU A 1139 -9.39 24.23 150.38
CA LEU A 1139 -10.33 23.29 150.97
C LEU A 1139 -9.57 22.15 151.67
N SER A 1140 -10.09 21.67 152.80
CA SER A 1140 -9.47 20.62 153.62
C SER A 1140 -9.43 19.27 152.92
N ASP A 1141 -10.46 18.97 152.13
CA ASP A 1141 -10.50 17.86 151.18
C ASP A 1141 -11.59 18.16 150.13
N ALA A 1142 -11.18 18.57 148.93
CA ALA A 1142 -12.10 18.86 147.84
C ALA A 1142 -13.01 17.67 147.47
N THR A 1143 -12.57 16.43 147.67
CA THR A 1143 -13.36 15.21 147.37
C THR A 1143 -14.26 14.75 148.52
N SER A 1144 -14.21 15.43 149.67
CA SER A 1144 -15.10 15.17 150.79
C SER A 1144 -16.53 15.63 150.48
N ILE A 1145 -17.50 14.97 151.10
CA ILE A 1145 -18.91 15.36 151.05
C ILE A 1145 -19.15 16.72 151.75
N SER A 1146 -18.28 17.13 152.70
CA SER A 1146 -18.43 18.38 153.48
C SER A 1146 -17.08 19.05 153.85
N PRO A 1147 -16.39 19.77 152.93
CA PRO A 1147 -15.06 20.36 153.17
C PRO A 1147 -15.04 21.69 153.94
N THR A 1148 -13.86 22.07 154.45
CA THR A 1148 -13.63 23.33 155.21
C THR A 1148 -12.48 24.17 154.65
N PHE A 1149 -12.41 25.48 154.92
CA PHE A 1149 -11.25 26.32 154.54
C PHE A 1149 -11.06 27.54 155.46
N THR A 1150 -9.89 28.21 155.38
CA THR A 1150 -9.62 29.50 156.05
C THR A 1150 -9.66 30.67 155.05
N ALA A 1151 -10.37 31.74 155.39
CA ALA A 1151 -10.58 32.91 154.54
C ALA A 1151 -9.28 33.72 154.31
N PRO A 1152 -9.03 34.22 153.09
CA PRO A 1152 -7.75 34.82 152.71
C PRO A 1152 -7.65 36.29 153.14
N ALA A 1153 -6.43 36.85 153.09
CA ALA A 1153 -6.18 38.27 153.35
C ALA A 1153 -6.66 39.20 152.22
N ALA A 1154 -6.64 38.73 150.98
CA ALA A 1154 -7.00 39.51 149.81
C ALA A 1154 -8.51 39.47 149.54
N SER A 1155 -9.06 40.55 148.96
CA SER A 1155 -10.50 40.72 148.85
C SER A 1155 -11.12 40.05 147.61
N GLY A 1156 -12.33 39.52 147.80
CA GLY A 1156 -13.16 38.95 146.74
C GLY A 1156 -14.32 38.13 147.31
N MET A 1157 -15.48 38.17 146.66
CA MET A 1157 -16.48 37.10 146.76
C MET A 1157 -15.85 35.79 146.31
N LEU A 1158 -15.98 34.74 147.13
CA LEU A 1158 -15.60 33.39 146.76
C LEU A 1158 -16.83 32.64 146.24
N THR A 1159 -16.65 31.67 145.35
CA THR A 1159 -17.71 30.82 144.79
C THR A 1159 -17.22 29.38 144.76
N PHE A 1160 -18.11 28.42 145.01
CA PHE A 1160 -17.82 26.98 145.03
C PHE A 1160 -18.87 26.20 144.23
N THR A 1161 -18.48 25.04 143.72
CA THR A 1161 -19.26 24.15 142.86
C THR A 1161 -19.04 22.72 143.31
N LEU A 1162 -20.09 21.92 143.48
CA LEU A 1162 -20.00 20.47 143.67
C LEU A 1162 -20.26 19.75 142.35
N THR A 1163 -19.55 18.66 142.11
CA THR A 1163 -19.83 17.59 141.15
C THR A 1163 -20.09 16.28 141.89
N VAL A 1164 -20.98 15.43 141.37
CA VAL A 1164 -20.95 13.98 141.64
C VAL A 1164 -20.78 13.17 140.36
N THR A 1165 -20.20 11.98 140.49
CA THR A 1165 -19.77 11.11 139.38
C THR A 1165 -20.03 9.65 139.71
N ASP A 1166 -20.58 8.86 138.78
CA ASP A 1166 -20.78 7.41 138.93
C ASP A 1166 -19.49 6.59 138.61
N THR A 1167 -19.55 5.26 138.77
CA THR A 1167 -18.43 4.36 138.42
C THR A 1167 -18.22 4.18 136.91
N GLY A 1168 -19.14 4.65 136.06
CA GLY A 1168 -18.96 4.77 134.61
C GLY A 1168 -18.30 6.09 134.16
N GLY A 1169 -18.16 7.06 135.06
CA GLY A 1169 -17.61 8.40 134.80
C GLY A 1169 -18.63 9.46 134.38
N LEU A 1170 -19.94 9.23 134.49
CA LEU A 1170 -20.99 10.19 134.13
C LEU A 1170 -21.40 11.05 135.34
N THR A 1171 -21.80 12.31 135.13
CA THR A 1171 -21.73 13.35 136.19
C THR A 1171 -22.88 14.37 136.22
N ASP A 1172 -23.10 15.00 137.39
CA ASP A 1172 -24.01 16.16 137.58
C ASP A 1172 -23.42 17.22 138.56
N THR A 1173 -23.91 18.49 138.56
CA THR A 1173 -23.24 19.66 139.20
C THR A 1173 -24.15 20.81 139.74
N THR A 1174 -23.71 21.53 140.80
CA THR A 1174 -24.42 22.68 141.43
C THR A 1174 -23.50 23.59 142.33
N THR A 1175 -23.93 24.76 142.88
CA THR A 1175 -23.02 25.87 143.38
C THR A 1175 -23.44 26.72 144.61
N THR A 1176 -22.47 27.37 145.32
CA THR A 1176 -22.65 28.28 146.50
C THR A 1176 -21.55 29.40 146.64
N THR A 1177 -21.65 30.40 147.54
CA THR A 1177 -20.80 31.64 147.56
C THR A 1177 -20.41 32.27 148.93
N VAL A 1178 -19.55 33.32 148.88
CA VAL A 1178 -19.09 34.23 149.96
C VAL A 1178 -19.20 35.72 149.50
N THR A 1179 -18.40 36.72 149.97
CA THR A 1179 -18.46 38.11 149.42
C THR A 1179 -17.16 38.96 149.59
N VAL A 1180 -17.09 40.14 148.94
CA VAL A 1180 -16.05 41.24 148.86
C VAL A 1180 -15.32 41.46 147.49
N LYS A 1181 -14.29 42.33 147.42
CA LYS A 1181 -13.88 43.12 146.21
C LYS A 1181 -12.67 42.55 145.44
N LYS A 1182 -12.80 42.09 144.18
CA LYS A 1182 -11.80 41.26 143.46
C LYS A 1182 -10.93 41.96 142.37
N TYR A 1183 -9.99 41.22 141.76
CA TYR A 1183 -8.89 41.70 140.87
C TYR A 1183 -8.69 40.85 139.56
N CYS A 1184 -7.85 41.27 138.61
CA CYS A 1184 -7.53 40.65 137.29
C CYS A 1184 -6.01 40.87 136.95
N ILE A 1185 -5.30 40.14 136.08
CA ILE A 1185 -5.43 39.85 134.62
C ILE A 1185 -4.68 38.50 134.29
N TYR A 1186 -4.20 38.02 133.12
CA TYR A 1186 -4.03 38.41 131.69
C TYR A 1186 -3.80 37.12 130.84
N LEU A 1187 -3.96 37.12 129.49
CA LEU A 1187 -3.54 36.03 128.59
C LEU A 1187 -2.99 36.52 127.20
N PRO A 1188 -2.10 35.76 126.51
CA PRO A 1188 -1.36 36.20 125.31
C PRO A 1188 -1.71 35.48 123.97
N LEU A 1189 -1.03 35.91 122.90
CA LEU A 1189 -0.89 35.29 121.55
C LEU A 1189 0.51 35.73 121.00
N VAL A 1190 1.10 35.43 119.82
CA VAL A 1190 0.79 34.83 118.48
C VAL A 1190 2.17 34.46 117.84
N LEU A 1191 2.41 33.74 116.73
CA LEU A 1191 1.66 33.19 115.58
C LEU A 1191 2.30 31.84 115.14
N LYS A 1192 2.19 31.48 113.85
CA LYS A 1192 3.01 30.48 113.12
C LYS A 1192 4.01 31.22 112.20
N PRO A 1193 4.83 30.51 111.41
CA PRO A 1193 4.70 30.64 109.96
C PRO A 1193 4.32 29.31 109.30
#